data_AF-A0A085M336-F1
#
_entry.id   AF-A0A085M336-F1
#
_cell.length_a   1.000
_cell.length_b   1.000
_cell.length_c   1.000
_cell.angle_alpha   90.00
_cell.angle_beta   90.00
_cell.angle_gamma   90.00
#
_symmetry.space_group_name_H-M   'P 1'
#
loop_
_entity.id
_entity.type
_entity.pdbx_description
1 polymer ?
#
loop_
_entity_poly.entity_id
_entity_poly.type
_entity_poly.pdbx_seq_one_letter_code
_entity_poly.pdbx_strand_id
1 'polypeptide(L)'
;MVWSNGNVLRFVILLCSLTSSSICLLPGLYCGEQICYDVLNVTRNATKSEIQKAYRQLARKYHPDKQRDEESKAQAQELFRLVATAYETLKDEESRKNYDYMLDNPDEVYRHYWYYYRHRVTPKVDVRIVIVAIIVMISVVQYVSSWHKYEDAVKYMSSQAKYRIRAKEIAKERGYLEILKSGKRRKDKEEMRLEEEAIIRAVIKEFADISCDLWGGYQKPSIYETLAVKILLFPVALYRWIYFQLDWFWRITICRQELGKSEKFYLIRKNLQMSKAQFDCLEDHERESFLDQELWIKEKFLAWKEDKEAKERAKLLESGQYKRMKRYMRRGVGQITFVDDEYKIFTFALGAPFIWFLTTSYTLISRYPLKWRKDNLLQMKIFTLLRQKAVKPLVSADWLANQLSDPTLRILHCSKPGLNNFAQCHIPKAVHFDLKQCIDKASPYPNMLPPPDQFVSYACRSLGVEKDSHVVVYDSSVKYPSLECAARAWFTFRYFNHPKVSVLNGGLFHWKSQGRPVTSELSNPKPSAYKPAGGPLLSAVKSFDDVLSNVKKKNFQLLDARPSNLFAGNSEELSGHIPGAINIPLASLIDPKTKLLLQPDELRSLFLNAGVNLNGDIVCNCNTGVTACALLLALNVMGKENCALYDARFKVPLNVPSPFLAGSFCWPTVPYRTFMFIYPKCLPLCAS
;
A
#
# COMPACT_ATOMS: atom_id res chain seq x y z
N MET A 1 -48.94 47.22 6.61
CA MET A 1 -47.60 47.26 7.23
C MET A 1 -46.59 47.59 6.15
N VAL A 2 -45.98 48.77 6.28
CA VAL A 2 -45.04 49.40 5.35
C VAL A 2 -43.69 48.66 5.42
N TRP A 3 -43.21 48.14 4.29
CA TRP A 3 -41.82 47.70 4.18
C TRP A 3 -40.97 48.88 3.73
N SER A 4 -40.07 49.30 4.62
CA SER A 4 -39.17 50.44 4.48
C SER A 4 -38.14 50.25 3.36
N ASN A 5 -38.08 51.21 2.44
CA ASN A 5 -37.10 51.33 1.35
C ASN A 5 -35.68 51.72 1.80
N GLY A 6 -35.37 51.70 3.11
CA GLY A 6 -34.09 52.18 3.63
C GLY A 6 -32.94 51.17 3.59
N ASN A 7 -33.21 49.87 3.53
CA ASN A 7 -32.18 48.85 3.71
C ASN A 7 -31.55 48.33 2.41
N VAL A 8 -32.23 48.48 1.26
CA VAL A 8 -31.69 48.03 -0.02
C VAL A 8 -30.61 49.00 -0.53
N LEU A 9 -30.80 50.31 -0.35
CA LEU A 9 -29.83 51.32 -0.78
C LEU A 9 -28.54 51.28 0.06
N ARG A 10 -28.64 50.99 1.36
CA ARG A 10 -27.47 50.77 2.24
C ARG A 10 -26.71 49.49 1.89
N PHE A 11 -27.40 48.43 1.46
CA PHE A 11 -26.76 47.18 1.03
C PHE A 11 -26.04 47.33 -0.31
N VAL A 12 -26.59 48.14 -1.23
CA VAL A 12 -25.96 48.41 -2.54
C VAL A 12 -24.76 49.34 -2.41
N ILE A 13 -24.80 50.35 -1.53
CA ILE A 13 -23.65 51.25 -1.29
C ILE A 13 -22.51 50.50 -0.57
N LEU A 14 -22.81 49.53 0.30
CA LEU A 14 -21.79 48.70 0.95
C LEU A 14 -21.16 47.65 0.01
N LEU A 15 -21.85 47.28 -1.08
CA LEU A 15 -21.31 46.39 -2.12
C LEU A 15 -20.42 47.14 -3.12
N CYS A 16 -20.72 48.42 -3.39
CA CYS A 16 -19.96 49.24 -4.33
C CYS A 16 -18.67 49.86 -3.74
N SER A 17 -18.45 49.79 -2.43
CA SER A 17 -17.19 50.23 -1.80
C SER A 17 -16.10 49.14 -1.75
N LEU A 18 -16.36 47.94 -2.28
CA LEU A 18 -15.40 46.82 -2.32
C LEU A 18 -14.67 46.64 -3.65
N THR A 19 -14.86 47.52 -4.64
CA THR A 19 -14.05 47.53 -5.86
C THR A 19 -12.97 48.60 -5.77
N SER A 20 -12.11 48.49 -4.77
CA SER A 20 -10.75 49.02 -4.93
C SER A 20 -10.01 48.03 -5.82
N SER A 21 -9.61 48.46 -7.01
CA SER A 21 -8.63 47.78 -7.85
C SER A 21 -7.27 47.75 -7.15
N SER A 22 -7.19 46.99 -6.06
CA SER A 22 -5.95 46.75 -5.35
C SER A 22 -5.17 45.72 -6.16
N ILE A 23 -4.06 46.15 -6.74
CA ILE A 23 -3.05 45.29 -7.37
C ILE A 23 -2.71 44.20 -6.34
N CYS A 24 -3.23 42.99 -6.51
CA CYS A 24 -3.07 41.92 -5.53
C CYS A 24 -1.70 41.27 -5.75
N LEU A 25 -0.67 41.90 -5.21
CA LEU A 25 0.66 41.30 -5.08
C LEU A 25 0.57 40.15 -4.07
N LEU A 26 0.86 38.93 -4.53
CA LEU A 26 0.71 37.71 -3.73
C LEU A 26 1.93 37.50 -2.83
N PRO A 27 1.77 37.39 -1.50
CA PRO A 27 2.87 37.09 -0.59
C PRO A 27 3.57 35.79 -1.00
N GLY A 28 4.84 35.89 -1.41
CA GLY A 28 5.67 34.74 -1.81
C GLY A 28 5.74 34.42 -3.30
N LEU A 29 5.05 35.17 -4.17
CA LEU A 29 5.18 35.06 -5.64
C LEU A 29 6.05 36.19 -6.18
N TYR A 30 7.04 35.88 -7.03
CA TYR A 30 8.03 36.86 -7.50
C TYR A 30 8.65 37.66 -6.34
N CYS A 31 8.49 38.98 -6.31
CA CYS A 31 9.00 39.87 -5.27
C CYS A 31 8.04 40.09 -4.08
N GLY A 32 6.99 39.26 -3.95
CA GLY A 32 6.02 39.35 -2.87
C GLY A 32 5.16 40.60 -3.01
N GLU A 33 5.09 41.41 -1.95
CA GLU A 33 4.28 42.63 -1.88
C GLU A 33 4.91 43.85 -2.57
N GLN A 34 6.11 43.72 -3.12
CA GLN A 34 6.81 44.79 -3.85
C GLN A 34 6.87 44.50 -5.35
N ILE A 35 6.83 45.55 -6.16
CA ILE A 35 7.04 45.44 -7.61
C ILE A 35 8.54 45.25 -7.88
N CYS A 36 8.93 44.21 -8.61
CA CYS A 36 10.32 43.86 -8.88
C CYS A 36 11.10 44.97 -9.61
N TYR A 37 10.40 45.80 -10.41
CA TYR A 37 10.95 46.98 -11.06
C TYR A 37 11.37 48.06 -10.04
N ASP A 38 10.52 48.31 -9.05
CA ASP A 38 10.75 49.31 -8.00
C ASP A 38 11.88 48.86 -7.06
N VAL A 39 11.95 47.56 -6.76
CA VAL A 39 13.06 46.96 -5.97
C VAL A 39 14.42 47.26 -6.60
N LEU A 40 14.51 47.18 -7.93
CA LEU A 40 15.75 47.43 -8.66
C LEU A 40 15.91 48.91 -9.08
N ASN A 41 14.95 49.79 -8.80
CA ASN A 41 14.91 51.16 -9.31
C ASN A 41 15.08 51.24 -10.84
N VAL A 42 14.41 50.37 -11.59
CA VAL A 42 14.45 50.33 -13.06
C VAL A 42 13.03 50.36 -13.62
N THR A 43 12.86 50.95 -14.81
CA THR A 43 11.54 51.03 -15.45
C THR A 43 11.18 49.73 -16.19
N ARG A 44 9.90 49.55 -16.52
CA ARG A 44 9.42 48.41 -17.34
C ARG A 44 10.08 48.34 -18.73
N ASN A 45 10.66 49.43 -19.23
CA ASN A 45 11.35 49.48 -20.52
C ASN A 45 12.87 49.30 -20.40
N ALA A 46 13.40 49.07 -19.20
CA ALA A 46 14.84 48.95 -18.98
C ALA A 46 15.44 47.78 -19.75
N THR A 47 16.63 47.99 -20.32
CA THR A 47 17.39 46.98 -21.05
C THR A 47 18.01 45.94 -20.10
N LYS A 48 18.36 44.76 -20.61
CA LYS A 48 19.00 43.69 -19.82
C LYS A 48 20.30 44.18 -19.14
N SER A 49 21.05 45.07 -19.79
CA SER A 49 22.29 45.64 -19.25
C SER A 49 22.05 46.62 -18.10
N GLU A 50 21.01 47.45 -18.19
CA GLU A 50 20.61 48.38 -17.12
C GLU A 50 20.14 47.64 -15.87
N ILE A 51 19.30 46.61 -16.04
CA ILE A 51 18.83 45.74 -14.95
C ILE A 51 20.03 45.06 -14.25
N GLN A 52 21.00 44.57 -15.03
CA GLN A 52 22.20 43.96 -14.47
C GLN A 52 23.07 44.98 -13.72
N LYS A 53 23.18 46.21 -14.23
CA LYS A 53 23.95 47.28 -13.59
C LYS A 53 23.33 47.71 -12.25
N ALA A 54 22.01 47.87 -12.23
CA ALA A 54 21.23 48.19 -11.03
C ALA A 54 21.36 47.09 -9.95
N TYR A 55 21.20 45.82 -10.34
CA TYR A 55 21.41 44.68 -9.45
C TYR A 55 22.81 44.71 -8.82
N ARG A 56 23.87 44.91 -9.62
CA ARG A 56 25.26 44.95 -9.11
C ARG A 56 25.49 46.08 -8.12
N GLN A 57 24.83 47.24 -8.29
CA GLN A 57 24.95 48.37 -7.37
C GLN A 57 24.24 48.08 -6.03
N LEU A 58 23.01 47.56 -6.10
CA LEU A 58 22.20 47.24 -4.91
C LEU A 58 22.77 46.05 -4.14
N ALA A 59 23.21 45.00 -4.84
CA ALA A 59 23.88 43.84 -4.23
C ALA A 59 25.14 44.24 -3.46
N ARG A 60 25.92 45.22 -3.96
CA ARG A 60 27.09 45.76 -3.25
C ARG A 60 26.73 46.63 -2.05
N LYS A 61 25.52 47.22 -2.01
CA LYS A 61 25.04 48.08 -0.92
C LYS A 61 24.47 47.23 0.22
N TYR A 62 23.68 46.23 -0.11
CA TYR A 62 22.98 45.35 0.86
C TYR A 62 23.72 44.03 1.13
N HIS A 63 25.02 43.96 0.82
CA HIS A 63 25.81 42.77 1.15
C HIS A 63 25.95 42.62 2.68
N PRO A 64 25.66 41.43 3.26
CA PRO A 64 25.68 41.24 4.72
C PRO A 64 27.05 41.55 5.34
N ASP A 65 28.15 41.20 4.67
CA ASP A 65 29.53 41.46 5.16
C ASP A 65 29.90 42.94 5.29
N LYS A 66 29.12 43.85 4.70
CA LYS A 66 29.35 45.30 4.83
C LYS A 66 28.65 45.92 6.03
N GLN A 67 27.75 45.19 6.67
CA GLN A 67 27.00 45.68 7.83
C GLN A 67 27.71 45.29 9.13
N ARG A 68 27.86 46.26 10.03
CA ARG A 68 28.58 46.07 11.30
C ARG A 68 27.66 45.49 12.39
N ASP A 69 26.41 45.97 12.44
CA ASP A 69 25.43 45.59 13.47
C ASP A 69 24.62 44.35 13.07
N GLU A 70 24.28 43.49 14.03
CA GLU A 70 23.59 42.22 13.78
C GLU A 70 22.14 42.41 13.26
N GLU A 71 21.46 43.44 13.76
CA GLU A 71 20.12 43.83 13.26
C GLU A 71 20.19 44.36 11.82
N SER A 72 21.19 45.18 11.53
CA SER A 72 21.44 45.71 10.18
C SER A 72 21.84 44.61 9.19
N LYS A 73 22.56 43.57 9.64
CA LYS A 73 22.85 42.37 8.83
C LYS A 73 21.59 41.61 8.47
N ALA A 74 20.70 41.38 9.43
CA ALA A 74 19.44 40.68 9.18
C ALA A 74 18.57 41.43 8.15
N GLN A 75 18.45 42.74 8.29
CA GLN A 75 17.73 43.59 7.34
C GLN A 75 18.39 43.61 5.95
N ALA A 76 19.72 43.71 5.89
CA ALA A 76 20.46 43.66 4.64
C ALA A 76 20.32 42.29 3.94
N GLN A 77 20.28 41.20 4.69
CA GLN A 77 20.07 39.85 4.15
C GLN A 77 18.68 39.69 3.51
N GLU A 78 17.64 40.22 4.15
CA GLU A 78 16.28 40.22 3.59
C GLU A 78 16.20 41.04 2.29
N LEU A 79 16.73 42.27 2.31
CA LEU A 79 16.78 43.14 1.13
C LEU A 79 17.63 42.51 0.01
N PHE A 80 18.74 41.86 0.34
CA PHE A 80 19.59 41.18 -0.63
C PHE A 80 18.86 40.02 -1.31
N ARG A 81 18.11 39.21 -0.55
CA ARG A 81 17.28 38.13 -1.10
C ARG A 81 16.19 38.67 -2.02
N LEU A 82 15.57 39.79 -1.64
CA LEU A 82 14.51 40.43 -2.42
C LEU A 82 15.05 41.01 -3.74
N VAL A 83 16.20 41.70 -3.69
CA VAL A 83 16.94 42.19 -4.87
C VAL A 83 17.39 41.06 -5.80
N ALA A 84 17.87 39.94 -5.24
CA ALA A 84 18.22 38.76 -6.03
C ALA A 84 17.01 38.16 -6.75
N THR A 85 15.87 38.07 -6.06
CA THR A 85 14.61 37.54 -6.62
C THR A 85 14.07 38.44 -7.75
N ALA A 86 14.18 39.76 -7.58
CA ALA A 86 13.81 40.73 -8.61
C ALA A 86 14.68 40.60 -9.86
N TYR A 87 16.00 40.46 -9.67
CA TYR A 87 16.93 40.25 -10.78
C TYR A 87 16.66 38.93 -11.51
N GLU A 88 16.46 37.81 -10.80
CA GLU A 88 16.12 36.53 -11.43
C GLU A 88 14.83 36.59 -12.25
N THR A 89 13.82 37.30 -11.76
CA THR A 89 12.54 37.47 -12.43
C THR A 89 12.66 38.29 -13.72
N LEU A 90 13.46 39.35 -13.69
CA LEU A 90 13.60 40.31 -14.80
C LEU A 90 14.74 39.98 -15.78
N LYS A 91 15.64 39.06 -15.42
CA LYS A 91 16.80 38.66 -16.22
C LYS A 91 16.40 37.93 -17.50
N ASP A 92 15.50 36.95 -17.39
CA ASP A 92 15.04 36.15 -18.53
C ASP A 92 13.82 36.79 -19.20
N GLU A 93 13.74 36.69 -20.51
CA GLU A 93 12.75 37.40 -21.31
C GLU A 93 11.36 36.77 -21.18
N GLU A 94 11.31 35.45 -21.09
CA GLU A 94 10.08 34.71 -20.86
C GLU A 94 9.53 34.94 -19.45
N SER A 95 10.41 34.92 -18.42
CA SER A 95 10.01 35.23 -17.04
C SER A 95 9.53 36.67 -16.88
N ARG A 96 10.23 37.63 -17.51
CA ARG A 96 9.84 39.05 -17.52
C ARG A 96 8.48 39.25 -18.19
N LYS A 97 8.24 38.64 -19.34
CA LYS A 97 6.94 38.71 -20.02
C LYS A 97 5.80 38.13 -19.18
N ASN A 98 6.04 37.02 -18.48
CA ASN A 98 5.06 36.44 -17.57
C ASN A 98 4.80 37.33 -16.35
N TYR A 99 5.84 38.00 -15.85
CA TYR A 99 5.71 38.96 -14.76
C TYR A 99 4.95 40.22 -15.18
N ASP A 100 5.24 40.77 -16.36
CA ASP A 100 4.51 41.91 -16.93
C ASP A 100 3.04 41.56 -17.16
N TYR A 101 2.75 40.37 -17.69
CA TYR A 101 1.38 39.87 -17.85
C TYR A 101 0.65 39.74 -16.50
N MET A 102 1.35 39.34 -15.43
CA MET A 102 0.79 39.30 -14.08
C MET A 102 0.45 40.70 -13.56
N LEU A 103 1.33 41.69 -13.78
CA LEU A 103 1.07 43.06 -13.37
C LEU A 103 -0.15 43.65 -14.10
N ASP A 104 -0.35 43.28 -15.36
CA ASP A 104 -1.47 43.77 -16.17
C ASP A 104 -2.78 42.99 -15.92
N ASN A 105 -2.72 41.73 -15.47
CA ASN A 105 -3.88 40.85 -15.23
C ASN A 105 -3.83 40.19 -13.83
N PRO A 106 -3.94 40.96 -12.73
CA PRO A 106 -3.74 40.43 -11.38
C PRO A 106 -4.82 39.43 -10.91
N ASP A 107 -5.96 39.38 -11.58
CA ASP A 107 -7.10 38.49 -11.29
C ASP A 107 -6.82 37.02 -11.66
N GLU A 108 -5.92 36.76 -12.62
CA GLU A 108 -5.55 35.41 -13.08
C GLU A 108 -4.56 34.67 -12.15
N VAL A 109 -4.75 34.74 -10.82
CA VAL A 109 -3.83 34.22 -9.78
C VAL A 109 -3.27 32.82 -10.09
N TYR A 110 -4.12 31.88 -10.48
CA TYR A 110 -3.70 30.50 -10.73
C TYR A 110 -2.80 30.35 -11.97
N ARG A 111 -2.92 31.25 -12.95
CA ARG A 111 -2.08 31.28 -14.15
C ARG A 111 -0.67 31.70 -13.78
N HIS A 112 -0.54 32.78 -13.04
CA HIS A 112 0.74 33.31 -12.60
C HIS A 112 1.48 32.32 -11.72
N TYR A 113 0.76 31.68 -10.80
CA TYR A 113 1.30 30.59 -9.99
C TYR A 113 1.86 29.46 -10.87
N TRP A 114 1.10 28.98 -11.85
CA TRP A 114 1.52 27.89 -12.71
C TRP A 114 2.77 28.23 -13.53
N TYR A 115 2.81 29.41 -14.16
CA TYR A 115 3.98 29.85 -14.93
C TYR A 115 5.21 30.04 -14.05
N TYR A 116 5.08 30.66 -12.87
CA TYR A 116 6.19 30.86 -11.94
C TYR A 116 6.85 29.54 -11.52
N TYR A 117 6.06 28.52 -11.17
CA TYR A 117 6.62 27.21 -10.78
C TYR A 117 7.13 26.42 -11.97
N ARG A 118 6.42 26.44 -13.12
CA ARG A 118 6.82 25.68 -14.32
C ARG A 118 8.27 25.96 -14.70
N HIS A 119 8.68 27.22 -14.79
CA HIS A 119 10.05 27.59 -15.16
C HIS A 119 11.12 27.08 -14.19
N ARG A 120 10.76 26.89 -12.91
CA ARG A 120 11.69 26.42 -11.87
C ARG A 120 11.74 24.89 -11.76
N VAL A 121 10.63 24.20 -12.07
CA VAL A 121 10.49 22.76 -11.80
C VAL A 121 10.46 21.89 -13.05
N THR A 122 10.24 22.44 -14.25
CA THR A 122 10.19 21.60 -15.46
C THR A 122 11.58 21.10 -15.82
N PRO A 123 11.75 19.78 -16.02
CA PRO A 123 13.01 19.23 -16.49
C PRO A 123 13.35 19.82 -17.86
N LYS A 124 14.64 20.10 -18.10
CA LYS A 124 15.12 20.65 -19.38
C LYS A 124 15.06 19.64 -20.53
N VAL A 125 14.82 18.37 -20.24
CA VAL A 125 14.70 17.29 -21.22
C VAL A 125 13.22 17.02 -21.53
N ASP A 126 12.91 16.75 -22.80
CA ASP A 126 11.56 16.35 -23.19
C ASP A 126 11.23 14.98 -22.58
N VAL A 127 10.20 14.96 -21.73
CA VAL A 127 9.72 13.77 -21.03
C VAL A 127 9.37 12.64 -22.01
N ARG A 128 8.96 12.97 -23.25
CA ARG A 128 8.63 11.99 -24.29
C ARG A 128 9.83 11.13 -24.67
N ILE A 129 11.02 11.73 -24.79
CA ILE A 129 12.25 11.02 -25.14
C ILE A 129 12.60 10.03 -24.02
N VAL A 130 12.45 10.45 -22.77
CA VAL A 130 12.68 9.61 -21.60
C VAL A 130 11.71 8.42 -21.58
N ILE A 131 10.43 8.65 -21.87
CA ILE A 131 9.42 7.58 -21.95
C ILE A 131 9.77 6.57 -23.05
N VAL A 132 10.12 7.03 -24.25
CA VAL A 132 10.50 6.14 -25.37
C VAL A 132 11.75 5.31 -25.01
N ALA A 133 12.77 5.94 -24.42
CA ALA A 133 13.98 5.24 -23.98
C ALA A 133 13.68 4.15 -22.94
N ILE A 134 12.80 4.44 -21.98
CA ILE A 134 12.36 3.47 -20.96
C ILE A 134 11.60 2.30 -21.61
N ILE A 135 10.68 2.58 -22.54
CA ILE A 135 9.91 1.52 -23.24
C ILE A 135 10.83 0.60 -24.04
N VAL A 136 11.82 1.16 -24.74
CA VAL A 136 12.83 0.38 -25.48
C VAL A 136 13.66 -0.47 -24.52
N MET A 137 14.15 0.11 -23.43
CA MET A 137 14.92 -0.61 -22.41
C MET A 137 14.12 -1.78 -21.81
N ILE A 138 12.87 -1.56 -21.43
CA ILE A 138 11.98 -2.61 -20.91
C ILE A 138 11.77 -3.69 -21.97
N SER A 139 11.56 -3.31 -23.23
CA SER A 139 11.33 -4.27 -24.32
C SER A 139 12.55 -5.18 -24.57
N VAL A 140 13.77 -4.62 -24.48
CA VAL A 140 15.02 -5.40 -24.57
C VAL A 140 15.13 -6.37 -23.40
N VAL A 141 14.90 -5.91 -22.17
CA VAL A 141 14.95 -6.77 -20.97
C VAL A 141 13.90 -7.87 -21.04
N GLN A 142 12.68 -7.57 -21.51
CA GLN A 142 11.63 -8.56 -21.74
C GLN A 142 12.05 -9.63 -22.73
N TYR A 143 12.61 -9.24 -23.88
CA TYR A 143 13.06 -10.18 -24.91
C TYR A 143 14.17 -11.10 -24.38
N VAL A 144 15.19 -10.53 -23.75
CA VAL A 144 16.31 -11.28 -23.17
C VAL A 144 15.84 -12.21 -22.04
N SER A 145 14.95 -11.73 -21.16
CA SER A 145 14.38 -12.55 -20.09
C SER A 145 13.56 -13.73 -20.64
N SER A 146 12.75 -13.51 -21.67
CA SER A 146 12.00 -14.57 -22.33
C SER A 146 12.92 -15.60 -23.00
N TRP A 147 14.03 -15.16 -23.58
CA TRP A 147 15.05 -16.05 -24.13
C TRP A 147 15.66 -16.97 -23.06
N HIS A 148 16.04 -16.41 -21.91
CA HIS A 148 16.61 -17.19 -20.81
C HIS A 148 15.61 -18.23 -20.28
N LYS A 149 14.35 -17.83 -20.10
CA LYS A 149 13.28 -18.75 -19.66
C LYS A 149 13.08 -19.91 -20.63
N TYR A 150 13.14 -19.64 -21.94
CA TYR A 150 13.03 -20.69 -22.97
C TYR A 150 14.22 -21.66 -22.91
N GLU A 151 15.44 -21.15 -22.78
CA GLU A 151 16.62 -22.01 -22.65
C GLU A 151 16.62 -22.86 -21.38
N ASP A 152 16.22 -22.28 -20.24
CA ASP A 152 16.09 -23.01 -18.97
C ASP A 152 15.05 -24.13 -19.06
N ALA A 153 13.92 -23.87 -19.74
CA ALA A 153 12.88 -24.87 -19.97
C ALA A 153 13.39 -26.03 -20.84
N VAL A 154 14.11 -25.74 -21.93
CA VAL A 154 14.73 -26.77 -22.78
C VAL A 154 15.77 -27.56 -21.99
N LYS A 155 16.59 -26.90 -21.16
CA LYS A 155 17.58 -27.55 -20.30
C LYS A 155 16.92 -28.48 -19.29
N TYR A 156 15.86 -28.04 -18.62
CA TYR A 156 15.07 -28.85 -17.71
C TYR A 156 14.43 -30.06 -18.40
N MET A 157 13.82 -29.86 -19.57
CA MET A 157 13.27 -30.97 -20.35
C MET A 157 14.36 -31.97 -20.75
N SER A 158 15.54 -31.47 -21.11
CA SER A 158 16.68 -32.31 -21.43
C SER A 158 17.30 -33.03 -20.23
N SER A 159 17.00 -32.66 -18.98
CA SER A 159 17.51 -33.35 -17.79
C SER A 159 16.55 -34.43 -17.28
N GLN A 160 15.25 -34.20 -17.40
CA GLN A 160 14.22 -35.11 -16.91
C GLN A 160 14.08 -36.37 -17.79
N ALA A 161 14.05 -37.54 -17.16
CA ALA A 161 14.02 -38.83 -17.85
C ALA A 161 12.77 -39.01 -18.72
N LYS A 162 11.61 -38.50 -18.28
CA LYS A 162 10.34 -38.60 -19.00
C LYS A 162 10.42 -38.03 -20.43
N TYR A 163 10.96 -36.82 -20.58
CA TYR A 163 11.05 -36.18 -21.90
C TYR A 163 12.18 -36.78 -22.74
N ARG A 164 13.27 -37.24 -22.11
CA ARG A 164 14.33 -37.96 -22.82
C ARG A 164 13.84 -39.27 -23.44
N ILE A 165 13.04 -40.05 -22.72
CA ILE A 165 12.48 -41.31 -23.23
C ILE A 165 11.59 -41.01 -24.45
N ARG A 166 10.66 -40.06 -24.29
CA ARG A 166 9.76 -39.66 -25.39
C ARG A 166 10.51 -39.11 -26.60
N ALA A 167 11.54 -38.28 -26.38
CA ALA A 167 12.38 -37.76 -27.46
C ALA A 167 13.15 -38.86 -28.19
N LYS A 168 13.61 -39.91 -27.47
CA LYS A 168 14.26 -41.08 -28.08
C LYS A 168 13.28 -41.93 -28.89
N GLU A 169 12.05 -42.10 -28.43
CA GLU A 169 10.99 -42.80 -29.17
C GLU A 169 10.69 -42.09 -30.49
N ILE A 170 10.47 -40.78 -30.45
CA ILE A 170 10.25 -39.97 -31.65
C ILE A 170 11.47 -39.98 -32.59
N ALA A 171 12.69 -39.91 -32.04
CA ALA A 171 13.91 -40.00 -32.83
C ALA A 171 14.07 -41.38 -33.49
N LYS A 172 13.56 -42.44 -32.86
CA LYS A 172 13.53 -43.80 -33.41
C LYS A 172 12.48 -43.93 -34.51
N GLU A 173 11.26 -43.44 -34.27
CA GLU A 173 10.18 -43.40 -35.27
C GLU A 173 10.59 -42.66 -36.55
N ARG A 174 11.39 -41.58 -36.40
CA ARG A 174 11.90 -40.78 -37.51
C ARG A 174 13.20 -41.32 -38.13
N GLY A 175 13.74 -42.43 -37.63
CA GLY A 175 14.96 -43.07 -38.17
C GLY A 175 16.28 -42.37 -37.85
N TYR A 176 16.30 -41.29 -37.05
CA TYR A 176 17.51 -40.52 -36.76
C TYR A 176 18.57 -41.32 -35.98
N LEU A 177 18.14 -42.27 -35.14
CA LEU A 177 19.03 -43.14 -34.37
C LEU A 177 19.64 -44.28 -35.19
N GLU A 178 19.04 -44.64 -36.32
CA GLU A 178 19.55 -45.71 -37.21
C GLU A 178 20.64 -45.16 -38.15
N ILE A 179 20.51 -43.90 -38.57
CA ILE A 179 21.51 -43.19 -39.39
C ILE A 179 22.87 -43.13 -38.67
N LEU A 180 22.90 -42.87 -37.37
CA LEU A 180 24.11 -42.86 -36.53
C LEU A 180 24.83 -44.22 -36.52
N LYS A 181 24.09 -45.33 -36.59
CA LYS A 181 24.65 -46.68 -36.57
C LYS A 181 25.10 -47.18 -37.95
N SER A 182 24.56 -46.59 -39.02
CA SER A 182 24.87 -46.96 -40.42
C SER A 182 26.10 -46.26 -41.01
N GLY A 183 26.66 -45.26 -40.31
CA GLY A 183 27.80 -44.47 -40.80
C GLY A 183 29.09 -45.29 -40.93
N LYS A 184 29.71 -45.28 -42.13
CA LYS A 184 30.94 -46.03 -42.48
C LYS A 184 32.23 -45.64 -41.72
N ARG A 185 32.19 -44.70 -40.76
CA ARG A 185 33.35 -44.31 -39.94
C ARG A 185 33.17 -44.80 -38.50
N ARG A 186 34.13 -45.55 -37.97
CA ARG A 186 34.25 -45.87 -36.53
C ARG A 186 34.50 -44.55 -35.78
N LYS A 187 33.44 -43.94 -35.26
CA LYS A 187 33.52 -42.78 -34.35
C LYS A 187 33.84 -43.25 -32.94
N ASP A 188 34.50 -42.40 -32.16
CA ASP A 188 34.77 -42.69 -30.76
C ASP A 188 33.47 -42.76 -29.95
N LYS A 189 33.47 -43.57 -28.89
CA LYS A 189 32.27 -43.80 -28.06
C LYS A 189 31.70 -42.51 -27.46
N GLU A 190 32.57 -41.56 -27.14
CA GLU A 190 32.17 -40.26 -26.59
C GLU A 190 31.58 -39.33 -27.66
N GLU A 191 32.12 -39.38 -28.89
CA GLU A 191 31.59 -38.61 -30.03
C GLU A 191 30.18 -39.09 -30.40
N MET A 192 29.95 -40.41 -30.43
CA MET A 192 28.62 -40.98 -30.64
C MET A 192 27.62 -40.56 -29.54
N ARG A 193 28.07 -40.48 -28.28
CA ARG A 193 27.23 -40.03 -27.17
C ARG A 193 26.85 -38.56 -27.32
N LEU A 194 27.79 -37.69 -27.69
CA LEU A 194 27.54 -36.27 -27.90
C LEU A 194 26.58 -36.03 -29.08
N GLU A 195 26.71 -36.82 -30.16
CA GLU A 195 25.81 -36.77 -31.30
C GLU A 195 24.39 -37.24 -30.94
N GLU A 196 24.26 -38.36 -30.20
CA GLU A 196 22.98 -38.81 -29.68
C GLU A 196 22.33 -37.76 -28.76
N GLU A 197 23.12 -37.15 -27.85
CA GLU A 197 22.65 -36.07 -26.98
C GLU A 197 22.23 -34.82 -27.77
N ALA A 198 22.92 -34.49 -28.86
CA ALA A 198 22.56 -33.38 -29.74
C ALA A 198 21.24 -33.64 -30.49
N ILE A 199 21.04 -34.85 -31.01
CA ILE A 199 19.78 -35.26 -31.67
C ILE A 199 18.62 -35.21 -30.67
N ILE A 200 18.82 -35.75 -29.47
CA ILE A 200 17.78 -35.72 -28.42
C ILE A 200 17.43 -34.28 -28.05
N ARG A 201 18.42 -33.39 -27.89
CA ARG A 201 18.17 -31.96 -27.64
C ARG A 201 17.44 -31.28 -28.80
N ALA A 202 17.75 -31.63 -30.05
CA ALA A 202 17.06 -31.10 -31.22
C ALA A 202 15.60 -31.53 -31.27
N VAL A 203 15.31 -32.82 -31.04
CA VAL A 203 13.94 -33.35 -30.97
C VAL A 203 13.16 -32.74 -29.81
N ILE A 204 13.79 -32.50 -28.65
CA ILE A 204 13.17 -31.80 -27.52
C ILE A 204 12.84 -30.35 -27.88
N LYS A 205 13.73 -29.63 -28.57
CA LYS A 205 13.46 -28.25 -29.02
C LYS A 205 12.28 -28.20 -30.00
N GLU A 206 12.26 -29.10 -30.98
CA GLU A 206 11.16 -29.18 -31.94
C GLU A 206 9.84 -29.54 -31.25
N PHE A 207 9.87 -30.50 -30.33
CA PHE A 207 8.70 -30.85 -29.52
C PHE A 207 8.24 -29.68 -28.66
N ALA A 208 9.17 -28.95 -28.02
CA ALA A 208 8.84 -27.76 -27.23
C ALA A 208 8.23 -26.65 -28.10
N ASP A 209 8.73 -26.47 -29.33
CA ASP A 209 8.23 -25.49 -30.29
C ASP A 209 6.83 -25.85 -30.82
N ILE A 210 6.51 -27.14 -30.98
CA ILE A 210 5.18 -27.61 -31.43
C ILE A 210 4.17 -27.67 -30.28
N SER A 211 4.60 -28.15 -29.10
CA SER A 211 3.73 -28.39 -27.93
C SER A 211 3.59 -27.18 -26.99
N CYS A 212 3.91 -25.98 -27.50
CA CYS A 212 4.21 -24.71 -26.83
C CYS A 212 3.32 -24.32 -25.64
N ASP A 213 2.10 -24.85 -25.51
CA ASP A 213 1.19 -24.43 -24.43
C ASP A 213 0.72 -25.54 -23.47
N LEU A 214 0.99 -26.82 -23.74
CA LEU A 214 0.67 -27.89 -22.80
C LEU A 214 1.56 -27.81 -21.54
N TRP A 215 2.75 -27.20 -21.67
CA TRP A 215 3.82 -27.26 -20.66
C TRP A 215 4.24 -25.91 -20.05
N GLY A 216 3.31 -24.95 -19.90
CA GLY A 216 3.49 -23.83 -18.95
C GLY A 216 3.98 -22.50 -19.53
N GLY A 217 3.70 -22.23 -20.80
CA GLY A 217 3.91 -20.92 -21.42
C GLY A 217 5.36 -20.60 -21.80
N TYR A 218 6.22 -21.61 -21.91
CA TYR A 218 7.62 -21.45 -22.36
C TYR A 218 7.68 -21.50 -23.89
N GLN A 219 7.33 -20.38 -24.53
CA GLN A 219 7.39 -20.23 -25.98
C GLN A 219 8.72 -19.61 -26.42
N LYS A 220 9.13 -19.88 -27.67
CA LYS A 220 10.27 -19.21 -28.29
C LYS A 220 10.02 -17.69 -28.33
N PRO A 221 10.96 -16.85 -27.86
CA PRO A 221 10.74 -15.41 -27.77
C PRO A 221 10.54 -14.78 -29.15
N SER A 222 9.44 -14.04 -29.29
CA SER A 222 9.09 -13.30 -30.50
C SER A 222 9.22 -11.79 -30.24
N ILE A 223 9.72 -11.06 -31.23
CA ILE A 223 9.86 -9.59 -31.15
C ILE A 223 8.46 -8.94 -31.10
N TYR A 224 7.45 -9.55 -31.71
CA TYR A 224 6.07 -9.08 -31.68
C TYR A 224 5.44 -9.13 -30.28
N GLU A 225 5.99 -9.95 -29.38
CA GLU A 225 5.49 -10.07 -28.00
C GLU A 225 6.06 -8.98 -27.07
N THR A 226 7.03 -8.19 -27.54
CA THR A 226 7.65 -7.10 -26.76
C THR A 226 6.69 -5.92 -26.58
N LEU A 227 6.85 -5.19 -25.47
CA LEU A 227 6.00 -4.04 -25.15
C LEU A 227 5.99 -2.98 -26.26
N ALA A 228 7.16 -2.63 -26.81
CA ALA A 228 7.27 -1.64 -27.87
C ALA A 228 6.45 -2.01 -29.12
N VAL A 229 6.58 -3.25 -29.59
CA VAL A 229 5.85 -3.70 -30.79
C VAL A 229 4.36 -3.85 -30.52
N LYS A 230 3.97 -4.29 -29.32
CA LYS A 230 2.55 -4.31 -28.92
C LYS A 230 1.93 -2.92 -28.91
N ILE A 231 2.64 -1.91 -28.41
CA ILE A 231 2.17 -0.51 -28.44
C ILE A 231 2.01 -0.03 -29.89
N LEU A 232 2.95 -0.36 -30.78
CA LEU A 232 2.86 0.01 -32.19
C LEU A 232 1.72 -0.69 -32.92
N LEU A 233 1.45 -1.96 -32.61
CA LEU A 233 0.36 -2.73 -33.21
C LEU A 233 -0.99 -2.53 -32.54
N PHE A 234 -1.02 -1.89 -31.36
CA PHE A 234 -2.23 -1.68 -30.57
C PHE A 234 -3.36 -1.00 -31.35
N PRO A 235 -3.13 0.07 -32.14
CA PRO A 235 -4.20 0.70 -32.91
C PRO A 235 -4.85 -0.26 -33.92
N VAL A 236 -4.05 -1.09 -34.60
CA VAL A 236 -4.54 -2.07 -35.57
C VAL A 236 -5.30 -3.19 -34.87
N ALA A 237 -4.78 -3.68 -33.74
CA ALA A 237 -5.44 -4.70 -32.93
C ALA A 237 -6.77 -4.19 -32.36
N LEU A 238 -6.79 -2.94 -31.88
CA LEU A 238 -7.98 -2.27 -31.37
C LEU A 238 -9.03 -2.11 -32.47
N TYR A 239 -8.63 -1.66 -33.66
CA TYR A 239 -9.54 -1.54 -34.80
C TYR A 239 -10.15 -2.90 -35.18
N ARG A 240 -9.33 -3.94 -35.33
CA ARG A 240 -9.81 -5.31 -35.64
C ARG A 240 -10.76 -5.83 -34.57
N TRP A 241 -10.47 -5.56 -33.29
CA TRP A 241 -11.34 -5.95 -32.19
C TRP A 241 -12.67 -5.21 -32.20
N ILE A 242 -12.66 -3.87 -32.38
CA ILE A 242 -13.89 -3.06 -32.49
C ILE A 242 -14.72 -3.53 -33.67
N TYR A 243 -14.11 -3.72 -34.85
CA TYR A 243 -14.80 -4.23 -36.03
C TYR A 243 -15.45 -5.58 -35.73
N PHE A 244 -14.71 -6.54 -35.15
CA PHE A 244 -15.25 -7.84 -34.76
C PHE A 244 -16.43 -7.72 -33.78
N GLN A 245 -16.37 -6.84 -32.79
CA GLN A 245 -17.48 -6.66 -31.84
C GLN A 245 -18.72 -6.05 -32.51
N LEU A 246 -18.54 -5.03 -33.35
CA LEU A 246 -19.65 -4.38 -34.06
C LEU A 246 -20.31 -5.34 -35.05
N ASP A 247 -19.50 -6.06 -35.81
CA ASP A 247 -19.92 -7.07 -36.77
C ASP A 247 -20.63 -8.25 -36.07
N TRP A 248 -20.09 -8.73 -34.95
CA TRP A 248 -20.75 -9.75 -34.13
C TRP A 248 -22.09 -9.28 -33.57
N PHE A 249 -22.14 -8.07 -33.00
CA PHE A 249 -23.37 -7.50 -32.45
C PHE A 249 -24.44 -7.34 -33.55
N TRP A 250 -24.04 -6.86 -34.72
CA TRP A 250 -24.94 -6.73 -35.86
C TRP A 250 -25.45 -8.09 -36.35
N ARG A 251 -24.56 -9.01 -36.73
CA ARG A 251 -24.95 -10.30 -37.32
C ARG A 251 -25.69 -11.22 -36.36
N ILE A 252 -25.21 -11.34 -35.13
CA ILE A 252 -25.71 -12.32 -34.15
C ILE A 252 -26.81 -11.72 -33.26
N THR A 253 -26.63 -10.50 -32.74
CA THR A 253 -27.60 -9.91 -31.80
C THR A 253 -28.78 -9.26 -32.51
N ILE A 254 -28.56 -8.53 -33.60
CA ILE A 254 -29.63 -7.83 -34.33
C ILE A 254 -30.24 -8.73 -35.42
N CYS A 255 -29.41 -9.27 -36.33
CA CYS A 255 -29.89 -10.08 -37.45
C CYS A 255 -30.22 -11.54 -37.09
N ARG A 256 -29.92 -11.98 -35.86
CA ARG A 256 -30.18 -13.34 -35.34
C ARG A 256 -29.74 -14.47 -36.27
N GLN A 257 -28.59 -14.31 -36.93
CA GLN A 257 -28.04 -15.37 -37.78
C GLN A 257 -27.59 -16.57 -36.93
N GLU A 258 -27.69 -17.78 -37.51
CA GLU A 258 -27.19 -19.00 -36.87
C GLU A 258 -25.66 -18.95 -36.71
N LEU A 259 -25.17 -19.47 -35.58
CA LEU A 259 -23.75 -19.46 -35.25
C LEU A 259 -22.99 -20.41 -36.19
N GLY A 260 -22.09 -19.85 -36.99
CA GLY A 260 -21.12 -20.61 -37.80
C GLY A 260 -20.10 -21.36 -36.94
N LYS A 261 -19.34 -22.26 -37.60
CA LYS A 261 -18.32 -23.10 -36.93
C LYS A 261 -17.22 -22.26 -36.26
N SER A 262 -16.79 -21.18 -36.91
CA SER A 262 -15.80 -20.22 -36.39
C SER A 262 -16.27 -19.51 -35.11
N GLU A 263 -17.53 -19.09 -35.08
CA GLU A 263 -18.18 -18.40 -33.97
C GLU A 263 -18.37 -19.34 -32.78
N LYS A 264 -18.77 -20.59 -33.04
CA LYS A 264 -18.85 -21.65 -32.03
C LYS A 264 -17.48 -21.92 -31.41
N PHE A 265 -16.43 -22.06 -32.22
CA PHE A 265 -15.06 -22.21 -31.70
C PHE A 265 -14.58 -21.00 -30.89
N TYR A 266 -14.93 -19.78 -31.30
CA TYR A 266 -14.62 -18.59 -30.52
C TYR A 266 -15.26 -18.63 -29.12
N LEU A 267 -16.53 -19.05 -29.02
CA LEU A 267 -17.25 -19.18 -27.76
C LEU A 267 -16.72 -20.33 -26.90
N ILE A 268 -16.43 -21.49 -27.50
CA ILE A 268 -15.81 -22.63 -26.80
C ILE A 268 -14.48 -22.22 -26.20
N ARG A 269 -13.60 -21.59 -26.99
CA ARG A 269 -12.32 -21.08 -26.54
C ARG A 269 -12.46 -20.08 -25.39
N LYS A 270 -13.45 -19.19 -25.47
CA LYS A 270 -13.75 -18.21 -24.41
C LYS A 270 -14.21 -18.88 -23.12
N ASN A 271 -15.04 -19.92 -23.21
CA ASN A 271 -15.51 -20.70 -22.07
C ASN A 271 -14.35 -21.48 -21.41
N LEU A 272 -13.48 -22.09 -22.22
CA LEU A 272 -12.29 -22.81 -21.78
C LEU A 272 -11.16 -21.91 -21.27
N GLN A 273 -11.24 -20.59 -21.48
CA GLN A 273 -10.20 -19.60 -21.15
C GLN A 273 -8.85 -19.88 -21.81
N MET A 274 -8.87 -20.38 -23.05
CA MET A 274 -7.67 -20.69 -23.82
C MET A 274 -7.31 -19.56 -24.79
N SER A 275 -6.02 -19.38 -25.05
CA SER A 275 -5.52 -18.51 -26.12
C SER A 275 -5.92 -19.07 -27.51
N LYS A 276 -5.83 -18.26 -28.57
CA LYS A 276 -6.11 -18.75 -29.94
C LYS A 276 -5.13 -19.85 -30.34
N ALA A 277 -3.83 -19.61 -30.13
CA ALA A 277 -2.78 -20.57 -30.41
C ALA A 277 -2.96 -21.88 -29.63
N GLN A 278 -3.33 -21.79 -28.35
CA GLN A 278 -3.62 -22.95 -27.50
C GLN A 278 -4.71 -23.84 -28.07
N PHE A 279 -5.78 -23.22 -28.56
CA PHE A 279 -6.92 -23.94 -29.13
C PHE A 279 -6.58 -24.54 -30.49
N ASP A 280 -5.82 -23.83 -31.32
CA ASP A 280 -5.40 -24.29 -32.65
C ASP A 280 -4.39 -25.45 -32.57
N CYS A 281 -3.63 -25.57 -31.48
CA CYS A 281 -2.72 -26.70 -31.21
C CYS A 281 -3.44 -27.98 -30.78
N LEU A 282 -4.74 -27.94 -30.45
CA LEU A 282 -5.50 -29.15 -30.12
C LEU A 282 -5.71 -30.00 -31.36
N GLU A 283 -5.68 -31.32 -31.18
CA GLU A 283 -5.93 -32.25 -32.28
C GLU A 283 -7.33 -32.02 -32.86
N ASP A 284 -7.48 -32.18 -34.18
CA ASP A 284 -8.75 -31.88 -34.86
C ASP A 284 -9.92 -32.66 -34.24
N HIS A 285 -9.69 -33.91 -33.86
CA HIS A 285 -10.71 -34.77 -33.23
C HIS A 285 -11.20 -34.25 -31.87
N GLU A 286 -10.31 -33.64 -31.07
CA GLU A 286 -10.70 -33.03 -29.78
C GLU A 286 -11.53 -31.77 -30.00
N ARG A 287 -11.19 -30.96 -31.02
CA ARG A 287 -11.94 -29.76 -31.37
C ARG A 287 -13.34 -30.10 -31.89
N GLU A 288 -13.48 -31.13 -32.72
CA GLU A 288 -14.80 -31.61 -33.16
C GLU A 288 -15.61 -32.18 -31.98
N SER A 289 -14.98 -32.92 -31.06
CA SER A 289 -15.64 -33.39 -29.83
C SER A 289 -16.27 -32.26 -29.01
N PHE A 290 -15.67 -31.07 -28.98
CA PHE A 290 -16.24 -29.91 -28.28
C PHE A 290 -17.44 -29.31 -28.99
N LEU A 291 -17.51 -29.45 -30.32
CA LEU A 291 -18.68 -29.07 -31.10
C LEU A 291 -19.82 -30.06 -30.87
N ASP A 292 -19.54 -31.36 -30.88
CA ASP A 292 -20.55 -32.40 -30.67
C ASP A 292 -21.20 -32.29 -29.27
N GLN A 293 -20.43 -31.88 -28.27
CA GLN A 293 -20.91 -31.65 -26.90
C GLN A 293 -21.52 -30.26 -26.69
N GLU A 294 -21.57 -29.44 -27.74
CA GLU A 294 -22.14 -28.10 -27.74
C GLU A 294 -21.58 -27.16 -26.66
N LEU A 295 -20.26 -27.21 -26.43
CA LEU A 295 -19.60 -26.48 -25.34
C LEU A 295 -19.60 -24.94 -25.54
N TRP A 296 -20.12 -24.43 -26.66
CA TRP A 296 -20.36 -22.99 -26.84
C TRP A 296 -21.50 -22.50 -25.95
N ILE A 297 -22.43 -23.38 -25.54
CA ILE A 297 -23.51 -23.08 -24.59
C ILE A 297 -22.94 -23.16 -23.17
N LYS A 298 -23.04 -22.05 -22.44
CA LYS A 298 -22.42 -21.91 -21.10
C LYS A 298 -22.90 -22.95 -20.09
N GLU A 299 -24.18 -23.32 -20.12
CA GLU A 299 -24.76 -24.32 -19.21
C GLU A 299 -24.20 -25.73 -19.48
N LYS A 300 -24.15 -26.14 -20.75
CA LYS A 300 -23.55 -27.42 -21.16
C LYS A 300 -22.07 -27.47 -20.84
N PHE A 301 -21.35 -26.35 -21.03
CA PHE A 301 -19.95 -26.24 -20.64
C PHE A 301 -19.73 -26.43 -19.14
N LEU A 302 -20.57 -25.83 -18.29
CA LEU A 302 -20.47 -26.00 -16.83
C LEU A 302 -20.71 -27.45 -16.41
N ALA A 303 -21.75 -28.09 -16.96
CA ALA A 303 -22.03 -29.49 -16.69
C ALA A 303 -20.89 -30.41 -17.16
N TRP A 304 -20.35 -30.17 -18.36
CA TRP A 304 -19.17 -30.89 -18.86
C TRP A 304 -17.94 -30.70 -17.96
N LYS A 305 -17.72 -29.48 -17.49
CA LYS A 305 -16.58 -29.16 -16.62
C LYS A 305 -16.69 -29.92 -15.29
N GLU A 306 -17.87 -29.95 -14.68
CA GLU A 306 -18.12 -30.70 -13.45
C GLU A 306 -17.92 -32.20 -13.65
N ASP A 307 -18.42 -32.78 -14.75
CA ASP A 307 -18.22 -34.19 -15.08
C ASP A 307 -16.74 -34.52 -15.31
N LYS A 308 -16.00 -33.66 -16.02
CA LYS A 308 -14.57 -33.83 -16.26
C LYS A 308 -13.77 -33.77 -14.96
N GLU A 309 -14.02 -32.77 -14.11
CA GLU A 309 -13.38 -32.65 -12.79
C GLU A 309 -13.73 -33.84 -11.87
N ALA A 310 -14.96 -34.36 -11.94
CA ALA A 310 -15.37 -35.55 -11.20
C ALA A 310 -14.64 -36.82 -11.67
N LYS A 311 -14.51 -37.01 -12.99
CA LYS A 311 -13.73 -38.12 -13.58
C LYS A 311 -12.26 -38.04 -13.23
N GLU A 312 -11.65 -36.87 -13.29
CA GLU A 312 -10.26 -36.65 -12.88
C GLU A 312 -10.07 -36.91 -11.38
N ARG A 313 -10.99 -36.43 -10.54
CA ARG A 313 -11.02 -36.73 -9.10
C ARG A 313 -11.14 -38.23 -8.83
N ALA A 314 -11.99 -38.95 -9.55
CA ALA A 314 -12.12 -40.41 -9.44
C ALA A 314 -10.82 -41.14 -9.84
N LYS A 315 -10.19 -40.76 -10.95
CA LYS A 315 -8.88 -41.29 -11.36
C LYS A 315 -7.78 -41.01 -10.32
N LEU A 316 -7.76 -39.80 -9.75
CA LEU A 316 -6.84 -39.45 -8.67
C LEU A 316 -7.07 -40.33 -7.44
N LEU A 317 -8.32 -40.54 -7.02
CA LEU A 317 -8.69 -41.43 -5.91
C LEU A 317 -8.26 -42.89 -6.16
N GLU A 318 -8.31 -43.34 -7.42
CA GLU A 318 -7.87 -44.68 -7.83
C GLU A 318 -6.36 -44.83 -7.87
N SER A 319 -5.62 -43.73 -8.12
CA SER A 319 -4.17 -43.73 -8.25
C SER A 319 -3.46 -44.28 -7.00
N GLY A 320 -2.44 -45.12 -7.22
CA GLY A 320 -1.65 -45.69 -6.14
C GLY A 320 -0.93 -44.64 -5.29
N GLN A 321 -0.56 -43.51 -5.89
CA GLN A 321 0.07 -42.37 -5.22
C GLN A 321 -0.88 -41.71 -4.21
N TYR A 322 -2.13 -41.44 -4.61
CA TYR A 322 -3.15 -40.88 -3.73
C TYR A 322 -3.53 -41.85 -2.59
N LYS A 323 -3.66 -43.15 -2.88
CA LYS A 323 -3.90 -44.18 -1.85
C LYS A 323 -2.73 -44.31 -0.87
N ARG A 324 -1.49 -44.08 -1.32
CA ARG A 324 -0.27 -44.07 -0.48
C ARG A 324 -0.21 -42.80 0.39
N MET A 325 -0.52 -41.64 -0.19
CA MET A 325 -0.67 -40.34 0.50
C MET A 325 -1.74 -40.42 1.61
N LYS A 326 -2.91 -41.00 1.31
CA LYS A 326 -4.01 -41.16 2.29
C LYS A 326 -3.66 -42.11 3.43
N ARG A 327 -2.87 -43.17 3.17
CA ARG A 327 -2.33 -44.06 4.23
C ARG A 327 -1.30 -43.36 5.10
N TYR A 328 -0.50 -42.48 4.52
CA TYR A 328 0.45 -41.63 5.24
C TYR A 328 -0.26 -40.61 6.15
N MET A 329 -1.28 -39.90 5.64
CA MET A 329 -2.07 -38.94 6.41
C MET A 329 -2.82 -39.56 7.60
N ARG A 330 -3.16 -40.86 7.55
CA ARG A 330 -3.76 -41.59 8.68
C ARG A 330 -2.76 -41.94 9.80
N ARG A 331 -1.44 -41.85 9.57
CA ARG A 331 -0.39 -42.24 10.53
C ARG A 331 0.12 -41.09 11.41
N GLY A 332 -0.34 -39.86 11.20
CA GLY A 332 -0.22 -38.78 12.17
C GLY A 332 1.18 -38.49 12.73
N VAL A 333 2.23 -38.40 11.88
CA VAL A 333 3.54 -37.82 12.25
C VAL A 333 4.21 -37.23 11.00
N GLY A 334 4.67 -35.98 11.08
CA GLY A 334 5.69 -35.41 10.21
C GLY A 334 5.22 -34.75 8.91
N GLN A 335 5.73 -33.56 8.66
CA GLN A 335 5.63 -32.81 7.42
C GLN A 335 6.19 -33.67 6.26
N ILE A 336 5.42 -33.91 5.20
CA ILE A 336 5.99 -34.15 3.88
C ILE A 336 5.67 -32.92 3.04
N THR A 337 6.71 -32.17 2.70
CA THR A 337 6.70 -31.31 1.53
C THR A 337 6.67 -32.21 0.30
N PHE A 338 5.47 -32.56 -0.15
CA PHE A 338 5.31 -32.89 -1.55
C PHE A 338 5.50 -31.57 -2.29
N VAL A 339 6.59 -31.46 -3.05
CA VAL A 339 6.64 -30.49 -4.13
C VAL A 339 5.62 -30.98 -5.14
N ASP A 340 4.38 -30.52 -4.98
CA ASP A 340 3.34 -30.73 -5.98
C ASP A 340 3.70 -29.85 -7.19
N ASP A 341 4.02 -30.53 -8.29
CA ASP A 341 4.00 -30.00 -9.66
C ASP A 341 2.55 -29.67 -10.10
N GLU A 342 1.87 -28.79 -9.35
CA GLU A 342 0.56 -28.23 -9.71
C GLU A 342 0.61 -26.69 -9.64
N TYR A 343 1.54 -26.08 -10.35
CA TYR A 343 1.51 -24.65 -10.66
C TYR A 343 0.99 -24.40 -12.07
N LYS A 344 -0.29 -24.67 -12.36
CA LYS A 344 -0.94 -24.19 -13.59
C LYS A 344 -2.45 -23.98 -13.49
N ILE A 345 -2.95 -23.19 -12.53
CA ILE A 345 -4.29 -22.58 -12.66
C ILE A 345 -4.34 -21.09 -12.24
N PHE A 346 -3.29 -20.50 -11.66
CA PHE A 346 -3.33 -19.08 -11.22
C PHE A 346 -2.20 -18.22 -11.80
N THR A 347 -2.17 -18.07 -13.12
CA THR A 347 -1.33 -17.06 -13.81
C THR A 347 -2.11 -16.29 -14.88
N PHE A 348 -3.35 -15.89 -14.59
CA PHE A 348 -4.13 -14.99 -15.46
C PHE A 348 -4.70 -13.73 -14.79
N ALA A 349 -4.21 -13.37 -13.60
CA ALA A 349 -4.66 -12.16 -12.88
C ALA A 349 -3.60 -11.04 -12.79
N LEU A 350 -2.62 -11.01 -13.70
CA LEU A 350 -1.68 -9.89 -13.84
C LEU A 350 -1.99 -9.07 -15.11
N GLY A 351 -3.23 -8.59 -15.19
CA GLY A 351 -3.71 -7.67 -16.22
C GLY A 351 -4.22 -6.34 -15.65
N ALA A 352 -3.92 -6.03 -14.38
CA ALA A 352 -4.46 -4.88 -13.66
C ALA A 352 -3.44 -3.83 -13.13
N PRO A 353 -2.25 -3.58 -13.71
CA PRO A 353 -1.50 -2.36 -13.41
C PRO A 353 -1.57 -1.27 -14.49
N PHE A 354 -2.09 -1.56 -15.70
CA PHE A 354 -2.05 -0.58 -16.81
C PHE A 354 -3.24 0.40 -16.82
N ILE A 355 -4.36 0.05 -16.20
CA ILE A 355 -5.55 0.92 -16.10
C ILE A 355 -5.47 1.84 -14.86
N TRP A 356 -4.72 1.46 -13.82
CA TRP A 356 -4.57 2.29 -12.62
C TRP A 356 -3.63 3.49 -12.81
N PHE A 357 -2.70 3.40 -13.77
CA PHE A 357 -1.75 4.48 -14.11
C PHE A 357 -2.40 5.64 -14.89
N LEU A 358 -3.48 5.38 -15.63
CA LEU A 358 -4.22 6.41 -16.37
C LEU A 358 -5.27 7.13 -15.50
N THR A 359 -5.74 6.51 -14.41
CA THR A 359 -6.68 7.16 -13.48
C THR A 359 -6.01 7.98 -12.38
N THR A 360 -4.73 7.72 -12.06
CA THR A 360 -3.96 8.51 -11.08
C THR A 360 -3.21 9.70 -11.68
N SER A 361 -3.25 9.88 -13.01
CA SER A 361 -2.67 11.04 -13.69
C SER A 361 -3.69 12.12 -14.04
N TYR A 362 -4.98 11.92 -13.71
CA TYR A 362 -6.06 12.89 -14.00
C TYR A 362 -6.49 13.74 -12.78
N THR A 363 -5.84 13.58 -11.62
CA THR A 363 -6.13 14.35 -10.40
C THR A 363 -5.00 15.30 -9.98
N LEU A 364 -4.06 15.60 -10.88
CA LEU A 364 -3.26 16.81 -10.81
C LEU A 364 -3.38 17.55 -12.14
N ILE A 365 -3.74 18.83 -12.07
CA ILE A 365 -3.92 19.79 -13.18
C ILE A 365 -5.35 19.84 -13.76
N SER A 366 -6.33 20.30 -12.96
CA SER A 366 -7.18 21.45 -13.34
C SER A 366 -7.95 22.00 -12.14
N ARG A 367 -7.46 23.15 -11.67
CA ARG A 367 -8.09 24.23 -10.88
C ARG A 367 -9.60 24.15 -10.55
N TYR A 368 -9.91 24.44 -9.29
CA TYR A 368 -11.09 25.23 -8.89
C TYR A 368 -10.75 26.75 -8.96
N PRO A 369 -11.71 27.73 -8.92
CA PRO A 369 -13.08 27.63 -8.40
C PRO A 369 -14.21 28.45 -9.11
N LEU A 370 -15.45 28.28 -8.60
CA LEU A 370 -16.52 29.29 -8.42
C LEU A 370 -17.50 29.67 -9.57
N LYS A 371 -18.24 28.70 -10.14
CA LYS A 371 -19.66 28.91 -10.52
C LYS A 371 -20.34 27.57 -10.80
N TRP A 372 -21.00 26.97 -9.79
CA TRP A 372 -22.12 26.02 -9.94
C TRP A 372 -22.53 25.45 -8.55
N ARG A 373 -23.14 26.32 -7.73
CA ARG A 373 -23.92 25.92 -6.54
C ARG A 373 -25.38 25.77 -6.99
N LYS A 374 -25.80 24.55 -7.33
CA LYS A 374 -27.17 24.03 -7.14
C LYS A 374 -27.25 22.53 -7.46
N ASP A 375 -26.45 22.04 -8.40
CA ASP A 375 -26.54 20.64 -8.82
C ASP A 375 -25.60 19.70 -8.03
N ASN A 376 -24.75 20.27 -7.17
CA ASN A 376 -23.89 19.53 -6.27
C ASN A 376 -24.59 19.00 -5.00
N LEU A 377 -25.87 19.29 -4.76
CA LEU A 377 -26.57 18.66 -3.63
C LEU A 377 -26.92 17.19 -3.93
N LEU A 378 -27.21 16.87 -5.20
CA LEU A 378 -27.46 15.49 -5.63
C LEU A 378 -26.15 14.72 -5.75
N GLN A 379 -25.12 15.31 -6.34
CA GLN A 379 -23.78 14.71 -6.40
C GLN A 379 -23.16 14.55 -5.01
N MET A 380 -23.31 15.49 -4.07
CA MET A 380 -22.85 15.27 -2.69
C MET A 380 -23.71 14.26 -1.93
N LYS A 381 -25.03 14.20 -2.12
CA LYS A 381 -25.86 13.12 -1.55
C LYS A 381 -25.49 11.77 -2.14
N ILE A 382 -25.21 11.70 -3.43
CA ILE A 382 -24.77 10.49 -4.13
C ILE A 382 -23.33 10.11 -3.74
N PHE A 383 -22.40 11.03 -3.55
CA PHE A 383 -21.07 10.75 -2.99
C PHE A 383 -21.13 10.35 -1.51
N THR A 384 -22.10 10.88 -0.76
CA THR A 384 -22.39 10.49 0.63
C THR A 384 -23.08 9.12 0.71
N LEU A 385 -23.86 8.75 -0.31
CA LEU A 385 -24.53 7.45 -0.46
C LEU A 385 -23.63 6.38 -1.10
N LEU A 386 -22.66 6.76 -1.95
CA LEU A 386 -21.71 5.90 -2.67
C LEU A 386 -20.36 5.75 -1.96
N ARG A 387 -20.10 6.53 -0.92
CA ARG A 387 -19.19 6.08 0.14
C ARG A 387 -19.90 4.90 0.80
N GLN A 388 -19.70 3.68 0.26
CA GLN A 388 -19.95 2.45 1.00
C GLN A 388 -19.54 2.72 2.44
N LYS A 389 -20.50 2.69 3.38
CA LYS A 389 -20.33 3.02 4.79
C LYS A 389 -18.92 2.62 5.24
N ALA A 390 -18.00 3.57 5.33
CA ALA A 390 -16.65 3.27 5.81
C ALA A 390 -16.83 2.66 7.20
N VAL A 391 -16.37 1.42 7.39
CA VAL A 391 -16.60 0.71 8.63
C VAL A 391 -15.90 1.49 9.73
N LYS A 392 -16.68 1.98 10.71
CA LYS A 392 -16.11 2.76 11.80
C LYS A 392 -15.17 1.87 12.63
N PRO A 393 -13.93 2.28 12.90
CA PRO A 393 -13.01 1.47 13.70
C PRO A 393 -13.46 1.33 15.15
N LEU A 394 -14.31 2.23 15.63
CA LEU A 394 -14.83 2.28 16.99
C LEU A 394 -16.36 2.29 16.97
N VAL A 395 -17.00 1.45 17.78
CA VAL A 395 -18.46 1.37 17.94
C VAL A 395 -18.87 1.60 19.39
N SER A 396 -20.04 2.21 19.61
CA SER A 396 -20.58 2.43 20.95
C SER A 396 -21.33 1.19 21.47
N ALA A 397 -21.51 1.13 22.79
CA ALA A 397 -22.33 0.10 23.43
C ALA A 397 -23.81 0.17 22.97
N ASP A 398 -24.36 1.36 22.75
CA ASP A 398 -25.69 1.54 22.15
C ASP A 398 -25.80 0.91 20.77
N TRP A 399 -24.80 1.17 19.92
CA TRP A 399 -24.78 0.63 18.58
C TRP A 399 -24.72 -0.91 18.60
N LEU A 400 -23.85 -1.48 19.45
CA LEU A 400 -23.71 -2.92 19.56
C LEU A 400 -25.00 -3.57 20.07
N ALA A 401 -25.65 -2.98 21.08
CA ALA A 401 -26.93 -3.46 21.59
C ALA A 401 -28.01 -3.53 20.50
N ASN A 402 -28.08 -2.52 19.63
CA ASN A 402 -29.04 -2.46 18.52
C ASN A 402 -28.73 -3.49 17.41
N GLN A 403 -27.50 -4.02 17.35
CA GLN A 403 -27.07 -4.97 16.32
C GLN A 403 -27.02 -6.42 16.82
N LEU A 404 -27.35 -6.71 18.08
CA LEU A 404 -27.29 -8.07 18.64
C LEU A 404 -28.14 -9.09 17.86
N SER A 405 -29.16 -8.65 17.15
CA SER A 405 -30.04 -9.49 16.34
C SER A 405 -29.47 -9.82 14.94
N ASP A 406 -28.44 -9.13 14.48
CA ASP A 406 -27.83 -9.34 13.17
C ASP A 406 -27.08 -10.69 13.12
N PRO A 407 -27.42 -11.61 12.20
CA PRO A 407 -26.75 -12.91 12.08
C PRO A 407 -25.30 -12.81 11.58
N THR A 408 -24.94 -11.70 10.93
CA THR A 408 -23.58 -11.44 10.41
C THR A 408 -22.65 -10.82 11.47
N LEU A 409 -23.17 -10.42 12.62
CA LEU A 409 -22.37 -9.87 13.71
C LEU A 409 -21.57 -10.98 14.41
N ARG A 410 -20.26 -10.75 14.58
CA ARG A 410 -19.36 -11.62 15.34
C ARG A 410 -18.71 -10.82 16.46
N ILE A 411 -19.09 -11.11 17.70
CA ILE A 411 -18.57 -10.42 18.88
C ILE A 411 -17.45 -11.27 19.47
N LEU A 412 -16.27 -10.68 19.66
CA LEU A 412 -15.08 -11.38 20.13
C LEU A 412 -14.59 -10.79 21.44
N HIS A 413 -14.51 -11.63 22.46
CA HIS A 413 -13.94 -11.27 23.76
C HIS A 413 -12.45 -11.60 23.80
N CYS A 414 -11.61 -10.59 23.93
CA CYS A 414 -10.16 -10.66 23.74
C CYS A 414 -9.40 -10.30 25.03
N SER A 415 -9.72 -10.90 26.18
CA SER A 415 -9.02 -10.56 27.44
C SER A 415 -7.63 -11.19 27.55
N LYS A 416 -6.75 -10.54 28.33
CA LYS A 416 -5.45 -11.11 28.69
C LYS A 416 -5.62 -12.42 29.48
N PRO A 417 -4.70 -13.39 29.31
CA PRO A 417 -4.60 -14.55 30.19
C PRO A 417 -4.48 -14.10 31.65
N GLY A 418 -5.35 -14.62 32.53
CA GLY A 418 -5.43 -14.21 33.96
C GLY A 418 -6.50 -13.16 34.29
N LEU A 419 -6.92 -12.35 33.32
CA LEU A 419 -8.12 -11.49 33.41
C LEU A 419 -9.32 -12.08 32.63
N ASN A 420 -9.26 -13.37 32.33
CA ASN A 420 -10.24 -14.05 31.51
C ASN A 420 -11.44 -14.52 32.34
N ASN A 421 -12.42 -13.63 32.50
CA ASN A 421 -13.69 -13.95 33.16
C ASN A 421 -14.78 -14.31 32.15
N PHE A 422 -14.43 -14.70 30.92
CA PHE A 422 -15.39 -14.95 29.84
C PHE A 422 -16.50 -15.93 30.26
N ALA A 423 -16.13 -17.09 30.82
CA ALA A 423 -17.10 -18.11 31.27
C ALA A 423 -18.04 -17.62 32.39
N GLN A 424 -17.63 -16.62 33.17
CA GLN A 424 -18.47 -16.05 34.24
C GLN A 424 -19.40 -14.98 33.71
N CYS A 425 -18.92 -14.12 32.81
CA CYS A 425 -19.66 -12.96 32.35
C CYS A 425 -19.09 -12.38 31.05
N HIS A 426 -19.88 -12.42 29.98
CA HIS A 426 -19.57 -11.86 28.67
C HIS A 426 -20.81 -11.25 27.98
N ILE A 427 -20.60 -10.53 26.88
CA ILE A 427 -21.69 -9.98 26.07
C ILE A 427 -22.41 -11.15 25.36
N PRO A 428 -23.75 -11.19 25.31
CA PRO A 428 -24.47 -12.25 24.62
C PRO A 428 -23.96 -12.49 23.19
N LYS A 429 -23.84 -13.77 22.79
CA LYS A 429 -23.27 -14.22 21.50
C LYS A 429 -21.78 -13.97 21.29
N ALA A 430 -21.06 -13.44 22.29
CA ALA A 430 -19.63 -13.30 22.18
C ALA A 430 -18.94 -14.67 22.16
N VAL A 431 -17.80 -14.72 21.46
CA VAL A 431 -16.92 -15.88 21.39
C VAL A 431 -15.56 -15.47 21.95
N HIS A 432 -14.94 -16.37 22.72
CA HIS A 432 -13.64 -16.09 23.30
C HIS A 432 -12.53 -16.13 22.24
N PHE A 433 -11.84 -15.00 22.06
CA PHE A 433 -10.62 -14.86 21.27
C PHE A 433 -9.41 -14.98 22.19
N ASP A 434 -8.71 -16.11 22.10
CA ASP A 434 -7.47 -16.36 22.79
C ASP A 434 -6.28 -15.85 21.96
N LEU A 435 -5.69 -14.74 22.39
CA LEU A 435 -4.51 -14.17 21.74
C LEU A 435 -3.36 -15.19 21.63
N LYS A 436 -3.19 -16.11 22.59
CA LYS A 436 -2.12 -17.12 22.54
C LYS A 436 -2.30 -18.16 21.44
N GLN A 437 -3.50 -18.32 20.91
CA GLN A 437 -3.77 -19.20 19.77
C GLN A 437 -3.54 -18.48 18.44
N CYS A 438 -3.65 -17.16 18.43
CA CYS A 438 -3.54 -16.29 17.27
C CYS A 438 -2.19 -15.54 17.21
N ILE A 439 -1.09 -16.26 17.47
CA ILE A 439 0.29 -15.76 17.40
C ILE A 439 1.19 -16.77 16.69
N ASP A 440 2.31 -16.31 16.15
CA ASP A 440 3.36 -17.20 15.65
C ASP A 440 4.06 -17.90 16.83
N LYS A 441 3.80 -19.21 16.97
CA LYS A 441 4.37 -20.05 18.03
C LYS A 441 5.81 -20.48 17.74
N ALA A 442 6.27 -20.36 16.49
CA ALA A 442 7.64 -20.69 16.10
C ALA A 442 8.62 -19.55 16.42
N SER A 443 8.12 -18.32 16.52
CA SER A 443 8.93 -17.15 16.85
C SER A 443 9.47 -17.19 18.29
N PRO A 444 10.75 -16.83 18.52
CA PRO A 444 11.29 -16.65 19.86
C PRO A 444 10.77 -15.38 20.56
N TYR A 445 10.13 -14.48 19.81
CA TYR A 445 9.52 -13.26 20.33
C TYR A 445 8.04 -13.47 20.65
N PRO A 446 7.55 -12.94 21.77
CA PRO A 446 6.16 -13.09 22.18
C PRO A 446 5.21 -12.26 21.30
N ASN A 447 3.98 -12.75 21.15
CA ASN A 447 2.85 -12.06 20.52
C ASN A 447 3.02 -11.68 19.04
N MET A 448 4.01 -12.23 18.34
CA MET A 448 4.18 -12.02 16.90
C MET A 448 2.95 -12.44 16.11
N LEU A 449 2.65 -11.71 15.03
CA LEU A 449 1.55 -12.04 14.12
C LEU A 449 1.69 -13.49 13.60
N PRO A 450 0.59 -14.26 13.58
CA PRO A 450 0.62 -15.65 13.12
C PRO A 450 0.86 -15.76 11.62
N PRO A 451 1.31 -16.92 11.11
CA PRO A 451 1.25 -17.21 9.67
C PRO A 451 -0.19 -17.13 9.13
N PRO A 452 -0.39 -16.79 7.83
CA PRO A 452 -1.72 -16.65 7.24
C PRO A 452 -2.63 -17.87 7.44
N ASP A 453 -2.09 -19.08 7.24
CA ASP A 453 -2.88 -20.32 7.38
C ASP A 453 -3.33 -20.58 8.82
N GLN A 454 -2.50 -20.22 9.80
CA GLN A 454 -2.85 -20.34 11.22
C GLN A 454 -3.95 -19.33 11.59
N PHE A 455 -3.83 -18.08 11.13
CA PHE A 455 -4.88 -17.07 11.32
C PHE A 455 -6.21 -17.51 10.71
N VAL A 456 -6.19 -17.95 9.44
CA VAL A 456 -7.39 -18.43 8.74
C VAL A 456 -8.02 -19.60 9.47
N SER A 457 -7.21 -20.60 9.86
CA SER A 457 -7.70 -21.76 10.60
C SER A 457 -8.35 -21.34 11.92
N TYR A 458 -7.72 -20.44 12.68
CA TYR A 458 -8.24 -19.98 13.96
C TYR A 458 -9.51 -19.13 13.81
N ALA A 459 -9.47 -18.08 12.97
CA ALA A 459 -10.59 -17.17 12.77
C ALA A 459 -11.82 -17.85 12.18
N CYS A 460 -11.63 -18.78 11.24
CA CYS A 460 -12.75 -19.41 10.54
C CYS A 460 -13.29 -20.62 11.29
N ARG A 461 -12.41 -21.49 11.83
CA ARG A 461 -12.87 -22.72 12.50
C ARG A 461 -13.28 -22.50 13.94
N SER A 462 -12.54 -21.70 14.70
CA SER A 462 -12.78 -21.51 16.13
C SER A 462 -13.74 -20.36 16.42
N LEU A 463 -13.72 -19.31 15.59
CA LEU A 463 -14.52 -18.10 15.82
C LEU A 463 -15.72 -17.95 14.87
N GLY A 464 -15.81 -18.78 13.82
CA GLY A 464 -16.90 -18.74 12.84
C GLY A 464 -17.00 -17.42 12.09
N VAL A 465 -15.87 -16.76 11.83
CA VAL A 465 -15.81 -15.52 11.05
C VAL A 465 -15.99 -15.83 9.56
N GLU A 466 -16.93 -15.17 8.91
CA GLU A 466 -17.19 -15.27 7.46
C GLU A 466 -16.79 -13.98 6.75
N LYS A 467 -16.79 -13.98 5.42
CA LYS A 467 -16.42 -12.82 4.59
C LYS A 467 -17.20 -11.56 4.95
N ASP A 468 -18.50 -11.69 5.10
CA ASP A 468 -19.40 -10.55 5.33
C ASP A 468 -19.58 -10.23 6.80
N SER A 469 -18.96 -11.01 7.70
CA SER A 469 -19.08 -10.83 9.15
C SER A 469 -18.52 -9.49 9.60
N HIS A 470 -19.33 -8.73 10.34
CA HIS A 470 -18.84 -7.57 11.07
C HIS A 470 -18.27 -8.04 12.42
N VAL A 471 -16.95 -8.02 12.53
CA VAL A 471 -16.24 -8.43 13.74
C VAL A 471 -16.17 -7.25 14.72
N VAL A 472 -16.70 -7.42 15.94
CA VAL A 472 -16.60 -6.44 17.02
C VAL A 472 -15.77 -7.04 18.16
N VAL A 473 -14.62 -6.46 18.45
CA VAL A 473 -13.71 -6.92 19.51
C VAL A 473 -13.84 -6.06 20.76
N TYR A 474 -13.75 -6.70 21.94
CA TYR A 474 -13.72 -6.02 23.23
C TYR A 474 -12.94 -6.85 24.27
N ASP A 475 -12.55 -6.25 25.39
CA ASP A 475 -11.93 -6.97 26.51
C ASP A 475 -12.58 -6.62 27.87
N SER A 476 -12.15 -7.32 28.92
CA SER A 476 -12.56 -7.10 30.31
C SER A 476 -11.61 -6.18 31.09
N SER A 477 -10.71 -5.46 30.43
CA SER A 477 -9.78 -4.56 31.13
C SER A 477 -10.56 -3.41 31.76
N VAL A 478 -10.42 -3.24 33.07
CA VAL A 478 -10.99 -2.07 33.78
C VAL A 478 -10.07 -0.85 33.63
N LYS A 479 -8.76 -1.09 33.54
CA LYS A 479 -7.75 -0.02 33.50
C LYS A 479 -7.68 0.64 32.12
N TYR A 480 -7.69 -0.17 31.05
CA TYR A 480 -7.61 0.29 29.66
C TYR A 480 -8.62 -0.46 28.79
N PRO A 481 -9.93 -0.20 28.96
CA PRO A 481 -10.97 -1.01 28.34
C PRO A 481 -10.87 -1.04 26.81
N SER A 482 -10.71 -2.23 26.24
CA SER A 482 -10.56 -2.52 24.81
C SER A 482 -9.32 -1.94 24.11
N LEU A 483 -8.36 -1.37 24.85
CA LEU A 483 -7.16 -0.77 24.27
C LEU A 483 -5.91 -1.64 24.41
N GLU A 484 -6.04 -2.87 24.88
CA GLU A 484 -4.90 -3.80 24.97
C GLU A 484 -5.07 -4.93 23.95
N CYS A 485 -5.62 -6.06 24.39
CA CYS A 485 -5.73 -7.24 23.55
C CYS A 485 -6.85 -7.12 22.51
N ALA A 486 -7.92 -6.34 22.78
CA ALA A 486 -8.95 -6.07 21.77
C ALA A 486 -8.42 -5.20 20.62
N ALA A 487 -7.70 -4.10 20.92
CA ALA A 487 -7.03 -3.30 19.89
C ALA A 487 -6.03 -4.12 19.06
N ARG A 488 -5.30 -5.05 19.70
CA ARG A 488 -4.43 -6.01 18.99
C ARG A 488 -5.22 -6.92 18.06
N ALA A 489 -6.32 -7.52 18.52
CA ALA A 489 -7.17 -8.37 17.68
C ALA A 489 -7.73 -7.58 16.48
N TRP A 490 -8.23 -6.36 16.70
CA TRP A 490 -8.67 -5.45 15.63
C TRP A 490 -7.58 -5.24 14.57
N PHE A 491 -6.36 -4.94 15.00
CA PHE A 491 -5.23 -4.77 14.08
C PHE A 491 -4.92 -6.06 13.31
N THR A 492 -4.92 -7.23 13.97
CA THR A 492 -4.68 -8.52 13.30
C THR A 492 -5.70 -8.81 12.20
N PHE A 493 -7.00 -8.58 12.45
CA PHE A 493 -8.03 -8.74 11.41
C PHE A 493 -7.81 -7.79 10.23
N ARG A 494 -7.42 -6.53 10.49
CA ARG A 494 -7.10 -5.57 9.43
C ARG A 494 -5.84 -5.94 8.65
N TYR A 495 -4.81 -6.44 9.34
CA TYR A 495 -3.58 -6.91 8.71
C TYR A 495 -3.86 -8.05 7.73
N PHE A 496 -4.74 -8.97 8.07
CA PHE A 496 -5.20 -10.03 7.15
C PHE A 496 -6.35 -9.60 6.22
N ASN A 497 -6.56 -8.29 6.05
CA ASN A 497 -7.48 -7.71 5.08
C ASN A 497 -8.97 -8.12 5.27
N HIS A 498 -9.40 -8.35 6.52
CA HIS A 498 -10.81 -8.56 6.83
C HIS A 498 -11.59 -7.24 6.71
N PRO A 499 -12.68 -7.17 5.91
CA PRO A 499 -13.27 -5.90 5.48
C PRO A 499 -14.02 -5.13 6.59
N LYS A 500 -14.58 -5.82 7.58
CA LYS A 500 -15.44 -5.21 8.61
C LYS A 500 -14.98 -5.59 10.01
N VAL A 501 -14.18 -4.74 10.65
CA VAL A 501 -13.76 -4.92 12.04
C VAL A 501 -13.78 -3.62 12.84
N SER A 502 -14.32 -3.68 14.06
CA SER A 502 -14.47 -2.54 14.97
C SER A 502 -14.15 -2.92 16.42
N VAL A 503 -13.74 -1.94 17.22
CA VAL A 503 -13.51 -2.07 18.66
C VAL A 503 -14.69 -1.49 19.44
N LEU A 504 -15.15 -2.16 20.50
CA LEU A 504 -16.18 -1.64 21.40
C LEU A 504 -15.59 -0.56 22.33
N ASN A 505 -16.04 0.68 22.20
CA ASN A 505 -15.56 1.77 23.04
C ASN A 505 -15.94 1.53 24.51
N GLY A 506 -14.95 1.53 25.41
CA GLY A 506 -15.15 1.27 26.84
C GLY A 506 -15.30 -0.21 27.24
N GLY A 507 -15.26 -1.13 26.28
CA GLY A 507 -15.23 -2.58 26.52
C GLY A 507 -16.35 -3.11 27.41
N LEU A 508 -16.07 -4.22 28.11
CA LEU A 508 -17.06 -4.83 29.02
C LEU A 508 -17.36 -3.93 30.24
N PHE A 509 -16.38 -3.14 30.67
CA PHE A 509 -16.54 -2.22 31.79
C PHE A 509 -17.67 -1.21 31.54
N HIS A 510 -17.63 -0.53 30.40
CA HIS A 510 -18.66 0.45 30.04
C HIS A 510 -20.00 -0.20 29.67
N TRP A 511 -19.97 -1.38 29.05
CA TRP A 511 -21.18 -2.16 28.79
C TRP A 511 -21.96 -2.46 30.08
N LYS A 512 -21.25 -2.90 31.13
CA LYS A 512 -21.83 -3.16 32.46
C LYS A 512 -22.28 -1.89 33.16
N SER A 513 -21.51 -0.80 33.09
CA SER A 513 -21.89 0.46 33.74
C SER A 513 -23.18 1.06 33.18
N GLN A 514 -23.55 0.69 31.95
CA GLN A 514 -24.82 1.06 31.31
C GLN A 514 -25.96 0.08 31.60
N GLY A 515 -25.78 -0.91 32.49
CA GLY A 515 -26.82 -1.88 32.88
C GLY A 515 -27.22 -2.84 31.76
N ARG A 516 -26.36 -3.05 30.75
CA ARG A 516 -26.68 -3.90 29.59
C ARG A 516 -26.56 -5.40 29.90
N PRO A 517 -27.31 -6.26 29.20
CA PRO A 517 -27.35 -7.69 29.48
C PRO A 517 -25.98 -8.34 29.27
N VAL A 518 -25.67 -9.29 30.15
CA VAL A 518 -24.49 -10.15 30.11
C VAL A 518 -24.93 -11.59 30.35
N THR A 519 -24.17 -12.55 29.84
CA THR A 519 -24.46 -13.98 29.99
C THR A 519 -23.21 -14.75 30.41
N SER A 520 -23.41 -15.95 30.94
CA SER A 520 -22.39 -16.97 31.17
C SER A 520 -22.51 -18.14 30.18
N GLU A 521 -23.54 -18.15 29.33
CA GLU A 521 -23.77 -19.19 28.33
C GLU A 521 -22.72 -19.14 27.21
N LEU A 522 -21.95 -20.22 27.05
CA LEU A 522 -20.89 -20.28 26.05
C LEU A 522 -21.48 -20.42 24.63
N SER A 523 -21.03 -19.54 23.72
CA SER A 523 -21.37 -19.63 22.30
C SER A 523 -20.35 -20.47 21.54
N ASN A 524 -20.80 -21.50 20.82
CA ASN A 524 -20.00 -22.27 19.87
C ASN A 524 -20.44 -21.93 18.44
N PRO A 525 -19.76 -21.00 17.75
CA PRO A 525 -20.11 -20.63 16.39
C PRO A 525 -19.83 -21.79 15.42
N LYS A 526 -20.61 -21.87 14.34
CA LYS A 526 -20.36 -22.84 13.27
C LYS A 526 -19.04 -22.49 12.55
N PRO A 527 -18.14 -23.46 12.31
CA PRO A 527 -16.94 -23.24 11.52
C PRO A 527 -17.27 -22.71 10.12
N SER A 528 -16.52 -21.72 9.64
CA SER A 528 -16.62 -21.21 8.28
C SER A 528 -15.48 -21.72 7.40
N ALA A 529 -15.69 -21.73 6.08
CA ALA A 529 -14.66 -22.03 5.09
C ALA A 529 -13.99 -20.76 4.50
N TYR A 530 -14.20 -19.61 5.15
CA TYR A 530 -13.73 -18.33 4.64
C TYR A 530 -12.20 -18.26 4.59
N LYS A 531 -11.68 -17.58 3.57
CA LYS A 531 -10.27 -17.18 3.48
C LYS A 531 -10.24 -15.69 3.13
N PRO A 532 -9.63 -14.83 3.95
CA PRO A 532 -9.47 -13.41 3.63
C PRO A 532 -8.75 -13.23 2.29
N ALA A 533 -9.33 -12.40 1.41
CA ALA A 533 -8.78 -12.14 0.09
C ALA A 533 -7.65 -11.10 0.17
N GLY A 534 -6.58 -11.28 -0.63
CA GLY A 534 -5.49 -10.30 -0.76
C GLY A 534 -4.27 -10.54 0.13
N GLY A 535 -4.32 -11.52 1.04
CA GLY A 535 -3.18 -11.85 1.91
C GLY A 535 -2.88 -10.79 2.97
N PRO A 536 -1.80 -10.96 3.75
CA PRO A 536 -1.41 -10.00 4.78
C PRO A 536 -0.91 -8.68 4.17
N LEU A 537 -1.32 -7.55 4.76
CA LEU A 537 -0.90 -6.20 4.40
C LEU A 537 0.51 -5.93 4.94
N LEU A 538 1.54 -6.39 4.21
CA LEU A 538 2.94 -6.30 4.64
C LEU A 538 3.40 -4.87 4.96
N SER A 539 2.85 -3.85 4.29
CA SER A 539 3.17 -2.43 4.56
C SER A 539 2.71 -1.94 5.93
N ALA A 540 1.73 -2.61 6.55
CA ALA A 540 1.23 -2.28 7.88
C ALA A 540 2.11 -2.82 9.02
N VAL A 541 3.19 -3.53 8.71
CA VAL A 541 4.15 -4.03 9.71
C VAL A 541 5.56 -3.61 9.32
N LYS A 542 6.37 -3.22 10.30
CA LYS A 542 7.79 -2.93 10.13
C LYS A 542 8.64 -3.98 10.83
N SER A 543 9.72 -4.37 10.17
CA SER A 543 10.71 -5.30 10.70
C SER A 543 11.68 -4.60 11.65
N PHE A 544 12.49 -5.39 12.38
CA PHE A 544 13.60 -4.86 13.19
C PHE A 544 14.57 -4.05 12.33
N ASP A 545 14.92 -4.54 11.14
CA ASP A 545 15.86 -3.87 10.23
C ASP A 545 15.31 -2.53 9.73
N ASP A 546 14.00 -2.46 9.45
CA ASP A 546 13.35 -1.20 9.08
C ASP A 546 13.50 -0.16 10.19
N VAL A 547 13.21 -0.55 11.44
CA VAL A 547 13.32 0.33 12.61
C VAL A 547 14.77 0.72 12.89
N LEU A 548 15.70 -0.23 12.82
CA LEU A 548 17.13 0.03 12.98
C LEU A 548 17.66 1.01 11.93
N SER A 549 17.26 0.82 10.66
CA SER A 549 17.64 1.74 9.58
C SER A 549 17.05 3.14 9.76
N ASN A 550 15.85 3.22 10.35
CA ASN A 550 15.16 4.48 10.60
C ASN A 550 15.84 5.33 11.68
N VAL A 551 16.54 4.72 12.64
CA VAL A 551 17.34 5.47 13.64
C VAL A 551 18.34 6.40 12.94
N LYS A 552 18.92 5.97 11.81
CA LYS A 552 19.85 6.79 11.02
C LYS A 552 19.13 7.66 10.00
N LYS A 553 18.17 7.09 9.25
CA LYS A 553 17.54 7.74 8.09
C LYS A 553 16.43 8.72 8.44
N LYS A 554 15.73 8.51 9.57
CA LYS A 554 14.58 9.32 10.01
C LYS A 554 13.46 9.43 8.95
N ASN A 555 13.16 8.33 8.27
CA ASN A 555 12.12 8.24 7.24
C ASN A 555 10.70 8.26 7.80
N PHE A 556 10.50 7.73 9.02
CA PHE A 556 9.21 7.71 9.71
C PHE A 556 9.34 8.08 11.19
N GLN A 557 8.24 8.54 11.77
CA GLN A 557 8.13 8.82 13.20
C GLN A 557 7.77 7.55 13.97
N LEU A 558 8.52 7.26 15.03
CA LEU A 558 8.28 6.09 15.86
C LEU A 558 7.58 6.50 17.15
N LEU A 559 6.37 5.99 17.39
CA LEU A 559 5.58 6.30 18.59
C LEU A 559 5.60 5.13 19.56
N ASP A 560 5.89 5.37 20.84
CA ASP A 560 5.95 4.35 21.88
C ASP A 560 4.79 4.46 22.87
N ALA A 561 3.97 3.41 22.96
CA ALA A 561 2.77 3.37 23.80
C ALA A 561 3.01 3.08 25.29
N ARG A 562 4.26 2.82 25.70
CA ARG A 562 4.58 2.41 27.07
C ARG A 562 4.42 3.56 28.08
N PRO A 563 4.21 3.24 29.37
CA PRO A 563 4.28 4.23 30.44
C PRO A 563 5.57 5.06 30.40
N SER A 564 5.47 6.35 30.69
CA SER A 564 6.60 7.29 30.57
C SER A 564 7.80 6.92 31.45
N ASN A 565 7.56 6.31 32.62
CA ASN A 565 8.64 5.83 33.50
C ASN A 565 9.46 4.70 32.85
N LEU A 566 8.82 3.77 32.12
CA LEU A 566 9.52 2.71 31.39
C LEU A 566 10.27 3.29 30.18
N PHE A 567 9.63 4.22 29.46
CA PHE A 567 10.24 4.89 28.30
C PHE A 567 11.49 5.69 28.68
N ALA A 568 11.46 6.39 29.82
CA ALA A 568 12.54 7.24 30.29
C ALA A 568 13.78 6.47 30.78
N GLY A 569 13.66 5.18 31.11
CA GLY A 569 14.78 4.42 31.68
C GLY A 569 14.80 4.34 33.21
N ASN A 570 13.73 4.79 33.89
CA ASN A 570 13.73 4.96 35.35
C ASN A 570 13.34 3.70 36.15
N SER A 571 13.37 2.51 35.54
CA SER A 571 12.98 1.23 36.16
C SER A 571 13.97 0.11 35.84
N GLU A 572 14.04 -0.93 36.68
CA GLU A 572 15.12 -1.92 36.63
C GLU A 572 15.00 -2.96 35.50
N GLU A 573 13.79 -3.26 34.99
CA GLU A 573 13.61 -4.20 33.87
C GLU A 573 13.01 -3.53 32.62
N LEU A 574 13.63 -3.76 31.45
CA LEU A 574 13.16 -3.36 30.10
C LEU A 574 12.90 -1.85 29.92
N SER A 575 13.65 -1.00 30.63
CA SER A 575 13.54 0.45 30.56
C SER A 575 14.42 1.06 29.45
N GLY A 576 14.08 2.28 29.03
CA GLY A 576 14.71 2.98 27.90
C GLY A 576 13.86 2.92 26.63
N HIS A 577 14.31 3.57 25.57
CA HIS A 577 13.55 3.71 24.31
C HIS A 577 14.44 3.67 23.08
N ILE A 578 13.82 3.47 21.91
CA ILE A 578 14.52 3.54 20.62
C ILE A 578 14.85 5.01 20.33
N PRO A 579 16.09 5.36 19.98
CA PRO A 579 16.47 6.76 19.75
C PRO A 579 15.57 7.46 18.73
N GLY A 580 15.08 8.64 19.08
CA GLY A 580 14.16 9.44 18.25
C GLY A 580 12.69 8.99 18.34
N ALA A 581 12.35 8.01 19.17
CA ALA A 581 10.95 7.67 19.45
C ALA A 581 10.26 8.76 20.27
N ILE A 582 8.95 8.92 20.05
CA ILE A 582 8.07 9.86 20.78
C ILE A 582 7.18 9.03 21.70
N ASN A 583 7.13 9.35 22.99
CA ASN A 583 6.30 8.63 23.95
C ASN A 583 4.87 9.19 23.97
N ILE A 584 3.90 8.31 23.71
CA ILE A 584 2.48 8.59 23.92
C ILE A 584 1.90 7.45 24.76
N PRO A 585 1.90 7.57 26.10
CA PRO A 585 1.44 6.49 26.98
C PRO A 585 0.01 6.08 26.69
N LEU A 586 -0.27 4.78 26.73
CA LEU A 586 -1.62 4.23 26.56
C LEU A 586 -2.69 4.94 27.41
N ALA A 587 -2.32 5.31 28.64
CA ALA A 587 -3.22 5.96 29.60
C ALA A 587 -3.70 7.35 29.16
N SER A 588 -2.96 8.03 28.29
CA SER A 588 -3.33 9.37 27.81
C SER A 588 -4.38 9.32 26.70
N LEU A 589 -4.67 8.14 26.13
CA LEU A 589 -5.66 8.00 25.06
C LEU A 589 -7.11 7.93 25.58
N ILE A 590 -7.29 7.78 26.88
CA ILE A 590 -8.60 7.61 27.51
C ILE A 590 -8.93 8.76 28.44
N ASP A 591 -10.21 9.07 28.52
CA ASP A 591 -10.72 9.95 29.56
C ASP A 591 -10.63 9.22 30.92
N PRO A 592 -9.96 9.81 31.93
CA PRO A 592 -9.77 9.18 33.23
C PRO A 592 -11.08 8.91 33.98
N LYS A 593 -12.15 9.67 33.72
CA LYS A 593 -13.47 9.54 34.36
C LYS A 593 -14.33 8.51 33.64
N THR A 594 -14.54 8.69 32.33
CA THR A 594 -15.46 7.84 31.55
C THR A 594 -14.83 6.52 31.12
N LYS A 595 -13.48 6.44 31.11
CA LYS A 595 -12.69 5.31 30.57
C LYS A 595 -12.94 5.01 29.10
N LEU A 596 -13.55 5.96 28.38
CA LEU A 596 -13.73 5.90 26.93
C LEU A 596 -12.50 6.46 26.24
N LEU A 597 -12.29 6.05 24.98
CA LEU A 597 -11.30 6.70 24.12
C LEU A 597 -11.67 8.18 23.93
N LEU A 598 -10.67 9.06 24.01
CA LEU A 598 -10.85 10.50 23.80
C LEU A 598 -11.45 10.80 22.42
N GLN A 599 -12.09 11.97 22.30
CA GLN A 599 -12.70 12.37 21.02
C GLN A 599 -11.62 12.68 19.96
N PRO A 600 -11.93 12.59 18.65
CA PRO A 600 -10.94 12.79 17.59
C PRO A 600 -10.15 14.11 17.69
N ASP A 601 -10.78 15.21 18.11
CA ASP A 601 -10.12 16.51 18.24
C ASP A 601 -9.17 16.59 19.44
N GLU A 602 -9.52 15.93 20.55
CA GLU A 602 -8.66 15.81 21.74
C GLU A 602 -7.46 14.91 21.44
N LEU A 603 -7.70 13.77 20.77
CA LEU A 603 -6.63 12.90 20.28
C LEU A 603 -5.70 13.67 19.34
N ARG A 604 -6.24 14.45 18.40
CA ARG A 604 -5.42 15.24 17.48
C ARG A 604 -4.53 16.22 18.24
N SER A 605 -5.11 16.94 19.21
CA SER A 605 -4.37 17.88 20.06
C SER A 605 -3.27 17.17 20.85
N LEU A 606 -3.57 15.99 21.41
CA LEU A 606 -2.62 15.18 22.17
C LEU A 606 -1.41 14.74 21.33
N PHE A 607 -1.64 14.25 20.10
CA PHE A 607 -0.55 13.85 19.21
C PHE A 607 0.28 15.05 18.73
N LEU A 608 -0.35 16.18 18.41
CA LEU A 608 0.35 17.40 18.01
C LEU A 608 1.21 17.97 19.16
N ASN A 609 0.67 18.00 20.38
CA ASN A 609 1.39 18.47 21.57
C ASN A 609 2.57 17.56 21.92
N ALA A 610 2.49 16.26 21.60
CA ALA A 610 3.61 15.33 21.72
C ALA A 610 4.69 15.51 20.63
N GLY A 611 4.49 16.43 19.68
CA GLY A 611 5.42 16.71 18.58
C GLY A 611 5.26 15.78 17.37
N VAL A 612 4.13 15.07 17.23
CA VAL A 612 3.87 14.17 16.10
C VAL A 612 3.36 14.94 14.89
N ASN A 613 4.06 14.84 13.78
CA ASN A 613 3.58 15.30 12.48
C ASN A 613 2.60 14.28 11.87
N LEU A 614 1.30 14.57 11.96
CA LEU A 614 0.23 13.68 11.46
C LEU A 614 0.23 13.51 9.93
N ASN A 615 0.92 14.37 9.17
CA ASN A 615 1.05 14.25 7.72
C ASN A 615 2.19 13.29 7.31
N GLY A 616 3.10 12.96 8.23
CA GLY A 616 4.22 12.06 7.98
C GLY A 616 3.86 10.58 8.07
N ASP A 617 4.85 9.74 7.81
CA ASP A 617 4.78 8.31 8.07
C ASP A 617 4.95 8.04 9.57
N ILE A 618 4.10 7.17 10.11
CA ILE A 618 4.02 6.87 11.54
C ILE A 618 4.08 5.35 11.73
N VAL A 619 4.96 4.94 12.65
CA VAL A 619 5.10 3.56 13.11
C VAL A 619 4.87 3.52 14.62
N CYS A 620 4.00 2.63 15.09
CA CYS A 620 3.72 2.47 16.51
C CYS A 620 4.49 1.27 17.08
N ASN A 621 4.98 1.42 18.31
CA ASN A 621 5.74 0.44 19.06
C ASN A 621 5.27 0.38 20.52
N CYS A 622 5.54 -0.74 21.19
CA CYS A 622 5.49 -0.86 22.64
C CYS A 622 6.51 -1.91 23.12
N ASN A 623 6.15 -2.79 24.04
CA ASN A 623 7.02 -3.90 24.45
C ASN A 623 6.87 -5.14 23.57
N THR A 624 5.65 -5.50 23.14
CA THR A 624 5.36 -6.79 22.45
C THR A 624 4.30 -6.64 21.35
N GLY A 625 4.18 -5.46 20.75
CA GLY A 625 3.23 -5.20 19.66
C GLY A 625 1.74 -5.18 20.05
N VAL A 626 1.39 -5.31 21.34
CA VAL A 626 -0.02 -5.33 21.80
C VAL A 626 -0.57 -3.92 22.02
N THR A 627 -0.05 -3.17 23.01
CA THR A 627 -0.59 -1.83 23.35
C THR A 627 -0.31 -0.78 22.28
N ALA A 628 0.66 -1.02 21.39
CA ALA A 628 0.92 -0.18 20.21
C ALA A 628 -0.29 -0.11 19.27
N CYS A 629 -1.11 -1.17 19.22
CA CYS A 629 -2.32 -1.19 18.42
C CYS A 629 -3.37 -0.17 18.90
N ALA A 630 -3.31 0.30 20.15
CA ALA A 630 -4.18 1.37 20.62
C ALA A 630 -3.84 2.72 20.00
N LEU A 631 -2.54 3.01 19.81
CA LEU A 631 -2.11 4.21 19.07
C LEU A 631 -2.57 4.13 17.62
N LEU A 632 -2.45 2.95 16.99
CA LEU A 632 -2.97 2.72 15.64
C LEU A 632 -4.49 2.91 15.57
N LEU A 633 -5.24 2.44 16.57
CA LEU A 633 -6.68 2.65 16.67
C LEU A 633 -7.02 4.13 16.81
N ALA A 634 -6.35 4.86 17.69
CA ALA A 634 -6.54 6.31 17.89
C ALA A 634 -6.23 7.09 16.60
N LEU A 635 -5.12 6.79 15.91
CA LEU A 635 -4.77 7.37 14.61
C LEU A 635 -5.86 7.08 13.56
N ASN A 636 -6.39 5.86 13.53
CA ASN A 636 -7.44 5.47 12.61
C ASN A 636 -8.76 6.21 12.88
N VAL A 637 -9.14 6.39 14.15
CA VAL A 637 -10.31 7.19 14.57
C VAL A 637 -10.17 8.66 14.13
N MET A 638 -8.96 9.20 14.10
CA MET A 638 -8.66 10.54 13.57
C MET A 638 -8.62 10.62 12.02
N GLY A 639 -8.79 9.49 11.32
CA GLY A 639 -8.75 9.40 9.86
C GLY A 639 -7.36 9.14 9.26
N LYS A 640 -6.33 8.87 10.09
CA LYS A 640 -4.98 8.49 9.63
C LYS A 640 -4.87 6.97 9.58
N GLU A 641 -5.19 6.39 8.42
CA GLU A 641 -5.30 4.94 8.25
C GLU A 641 -3.98 4.24 7.87
N ASN A 642 -3.07 4.95 7.21
CA ASN A 642 -1.79 4.44 6.70
C ASN A 642 -0.70 4.56 7.77
N CYS A 643 -0.81 3.78 8.83
CA CYS A 643 0.20 3.66 9.90
C CYS A 643 0.62 2.20 10.04
N ALA A 644 1.86 1.97 10.46
CA ALA A 644 2.40 0.62 10.60
C ALA A 644 2.72 0.26 12.06
N LEU A 645 2.75 -1.03 12.35
CA LEU A 645 3.14 -1.59 13.62
C LEU A 645 4.59 -2.11 13.55
N TYR A 646 5.42 -1.77 14.53
CA TYR A 646 6.60 -2.58 14.83
C TYR A 646 6.17 -3.72 15.76
N ASP A 647 6.06 -4.93 15.21
CA ASP A 647 5.41 -6.07 15.87
C ASP A 647 6.31 -6.77 16.89
N ALA A 648 7.62 -6.71 16.65
CA ALA A 648 8.60 -7.42 17.46
C ALA A 648 8.77 -6.81 18.85
N ARG A 649 9.39 -7.60 19.73
CA ARG A 649 9.65 -7.18 21.10
C ARG A 649 10.60 -5.97 21.11
N PHE A 650 10.35 -5.01 22.01
CA PHE A 650 11.35 -4.00 22.34
C PHE A 650 12.61 -4.70 22.87
N LYS A 651 13.70 -4.56 22.11
CA LYS A 651 15.03 -5.01 22.50
C LYS A 651 15.99 -3.84 22.30
N VAL A 652 16.61 -3.37 23.37
CA VAL A 652 17.76 -2.46 23.25
C VAL A 652 18.86 -3.23 22.52
N PRO A 653 19.41 -2.73 21.40
CA PRO A 653 20.52 -3.41 20.75
C PRO A 653 21.71 -3.39 21.71
N LEU A 654 22.15 -4.57 22.16
CA LEU A 654 23.28 -4.75 23.08
C LEU A 654 24.63 -4.21 22.55
N ASN A 655 24.69 -3.78 21.28
CA ASN A 655 25.91 -3.35 20.58
C ASN A 655 25.85 -1.91 20.04
N VAL A 656 25.09 -1.00 20.64
CA VAL A 656 25.28 0.44 20.38
C VAL A 656 26.28 0.97 21.41
N PRO A 657 27.46 1.49 21.02
CA PRO A 657 28.38 2.08 21.98
C PRO A 657 27.67 3.18 22.77
N SER A 658 28.03 3.26 24.04
CA SER A 658 27.39 4.01 25.11
C SER A 658 27.53 5.56 25.12
N PRO A 659 27.99 6.31 24.09
CA PRO A 659 27.88 7.78 24.16
C PRO A 659 26.56 8.36 23.63
N PHE A 660 25.68 7.58 22.98
CA PHE A 660 24.47 8.13 22.33
C PHE A 660 23.17 8.07 23.15
N LEU A 661 23.24 7.63 24.42
CA LEU A 661 22.07 7.52 25.31
C LEU A 661 21.90 8.70 26.29
N ALA A 662 22.69 9.77 26.19
CA ALA A 662 22.53 10.95 27.02
C ALA A 662 22.43 12.21 26.17
N GLY A 663 21.21 12.55 25.75
CA GLY A 663 20.89 13.79 25.07
C GLY A 663 19.83 14.57 25.83
N SER A 664 20.20 15.16 26.97
CA SER A 664 19.59 16.36 27.55
C SER A 664 20.42 16.82 28.74
N PHE A 665 21.19 17.89 28.51
CA PHE A 665 21.73 18.73 29.57
C PHE A 665 20.58 19.21 30.47
N CYS A 666 20.51 18.70 31.70
CA CYS A 666 19.85 19.39 32.80
C CYS A 666 20.93 19.93 33.73
N TRP A 667 20.97 21.25 33.86
CA TRP A 667 21.76 21.96 34.86
C TRP A 667 21.43 21.42 36.26
N PRO A 668 22.43 21.17 37.14
CA PRO A 668 22.16 20.67 38.47
C PRO A 668 21.71 21.83 39.37
N THR A 669 20.41 21.90 39.65
CA THR A 669 19.91 22.60 40.84
C THR A 669 20.20 21.72 42.05
N VAL A 670 21.23 22.10 42.81
CA VAL A 670 21.50 21.58 44.15
C VAL A 670 20.57 22.28 45.15
N PRO A 671 19.84 21.57 46.01
CA PRO A 671 19.35 22.15 47.24
C PRO A 671 20.11 21.53 48.41
N TYR A 672 21.11 22.24 48.93
CA TYR A 672 21.55 22.03 50.30
C TYR A 672 21.58 23.35 51.04
N ARG A 673 20.67 23.42 52.01
CA ARG A 673 20.71 24.16 53.28
C ARG A 673 21.77 25.25 53.39
N THR A 674 21.26 26.47 53.54
CA THR A 674 21.69 27.52 54.47
C THR A 674 22.87 27.12 55.36
N PHE A 675 24.03 27.76 55.19
CA PHE A 675 24.77 28.41 56.27
C PHE A 675 25.88 29.29 55.70
N MET A 676 25.81 30.57 56.09
CA MET A 676 26.86 31.58 56.26
C MET A 676 28.22 31.44 55.53
N PHE A 677 28.53 32.51 54.79
CA PHE A 677 29.81 33.24 54.72
C PHE A 677 31.03 32.59 55.39
N ILE A 678 32.14 32.48 54.63
CA ILE A 678 33.48 33.01 54.96
C ILE A 678 34.41 32.80 53.73
N TYR A 679 34.88 33.90 53.14
CA TYR A 679 36.21 34.03 52.52
C TYR A 679 37.14 34.59 53.62
N PRO A 680 38.49 34.59 53.51
CA PRO A 680 39.43 33.64 52.94
C PRO A 680 40.72 33.47 53.78
N LYS A 681 41.71 32.80 53.16
CA LYS A 681 43.18 32.97 53.31
C LYS A 681 43.92 32.24 54.43
N CYS A 682 44.94 31.54 53.94
CA CYS A 682 46.06 30.99 54.67
C CYS A 682 47.07 32.08 55.08
N LEU A 683 47.70 31.83 56.22
CA LEU A 683 49.12 32.07 56.59
C LEU A 683 49.53 33.50 57.07
N PRO A 684 50.59 33.61 57.91
CA PRO A 684 50.48 34.06 59.30
C PRO A 684 51.38 35.27 59.63
N LEU A 685 51.48 35.58 60.94
CA LEU A 685 52.46 36.42 61.66
C LEU A 685 52.14 37.90 61.93
N CYS A 686 51.97 38.15 63.24
CA CYS A 686 52.54 39.21 64.09
C CYS A 686 52.52 40.69 63.70
N ALA A 687 51.90 41.45 64.61
CA ALA A 687 52.40 42.67 65.25
C ALA A 687 52.59 43.93 64.41
N SER A 688 51.58 44.82 64.46
CA SER A 688 51.63 46.16 65.09
C SER A 688 50.32 46.90 64.81
#